data_AF-A0AAV5I9P5-F1
#
_entry.id   AF-A0AAV5I9P5-F1
#
_cell.length_a   1.000
_cell.length_b   1.000
_cell.length_c   1.000
_cell.angle_alpha   90.00
_cell.angle_beta   90.00
_cell.angle_gamma   90.00
#
_symmetry.space_group_name_H-M   'P 1'
#
loop_
_entity.id
_entity.type
_entity.pdbx_description
1 polymer ?
#
loop_
_entity_poly.entity_id
_entity_poly.type
_entity_poly.pdbx_seq_one_letter_code
_entity_poly.pdbx_strand_id
1 'polypeptide(L)'
;MLCVDTSSPANRNAKPMRFEAAWLTHENFGTVFSEAWSAHSLSLPDAISSVRETCIQWNRDVFGDIFKKKGTYKLGWQESKIPNTMQLLIFCKTWKLICLMNIIELSMLRNFSGVKNLIEIGLLLETEIQISIMPPQSFEGDTQPPSQSYLNLQPCLTDDDSLSLLAPISMDEVKAALFSMKGLKSPGPDGIQPIFYQKHWAVVSGTLLSFVNQALTDGYFDTSLLQTHITLIPKGESPDTIQKFRPICLLNVAYKVLSKVIVNRLRPHLQSLIGPFQNSFLAGRSTTDNIILTQEAIHSMRRMKGRTGAATFKIDLHKAFDSISWDFLLEVLVDFNIPAPLIRLIMFSISSLKLSVLWNGNELPYFQPQHGLRQGDPLSPYLFIMAMEKLSHMILSQVQTGSWKPFKVSRGGLALSHLFFANDLMLFCQASQTQIAMVMDCLSEFSGRSGLEINLAKSKLYISPNIQSNVANALSSLCGIPLTCNLGVYLGVPIIHGRSTTATYKYIVEKIQIKLASWKQSLLSFASRRILVQSVTSSIPTYSMQSVLLPKSTCDAIDSLNRKFLWGSDSNSAKLHLVSWGDVCRPRGQGGLGLRTSFENNKAFIAKLGWQLLSGQNKPWCQALSQKYLRTGSLMNCPSQSASSVTWRSILKCRDVLQLGVRWQVGSSSNIKFWHDTWVGHKKLLDFAIQPIPQELIDLPVASFISSDKNWDLSPIIELLPLNVLDSITVIPLSITDQFTDSPFWHGSTTGDFTVSSAFAMLQSQRMASTVSVQWRWIWNIRCTERVKFFIWLLRKGRVLTNSVRFDRHMASSLMCPRCEQAIETPIHLLLHSHSLGSSLSTWAGLFPVVLWSLWKSRNKLVFDGKWIAPQTVFQQARSLAFETVLVLNSSVLSPPPREHRWVRWLPPDPPFLKLNTDGSRSHQSGRACAGGLIHDHQGHWIHGFTVNIGVTSSFIVELWGCREGLRLALSLGIQHLILEMDSLMAVQLIQARKIGNGSFSVLLVDILSLSDAFTDCLVQHTLREGNAAADFMAALGHNSTSGITLFQDPPVGISMIMHGDCVGASFLRV
;
A
#
# COMPACT_ATOMS: atom_id res chain seq x y z
N MET A 1 16.60 -19.88 38.54
CA MET A 1 15.75 -21.03 38.17
C MET A 1 14.40 -20.81 38.81
N LEU A 2 13.34 -20.57 38.03
CA LEU A 2 11.98 -20.61 38.56
C LEU A 2 11.52 -22.07 38.46
N CYS A 3 11.55 -22.79 39.58
CA CYS A 3 10.98 -24.13 39.68
C CYS A 3 9.47 -23.95 39.90
N VAL A 4 8.64 -24.41 38.96
CA VAL A 4 7.19 -24.46 39.15
C VAL A 4 6.82 -25.93 39.34
N ASP A 5 6.20 -26.18 40.48
CA ASP A 5 5.72 -27.48 40.92
C ASP A 5 4.81 -28.11 39.85
N THR A 6 5.25 -29.21 39.24
CA THR A 6 4.53 -29.92 38.17
C THR A 6 3.34 -30.73 38.67
N SER A 7 3.03 -30.66 39.98
CA SER A 7 2.01 -31.47 40.64
C SER A 7 0.59 -30.87 40.62
N SER A 8 0.42 -29.63 40.19
CA SER A 8 -0.91 -28.99 40.13
C SER A 8 -1.54 -29.10 38.73
N PRO A 9 -2.65 -29.84 38.55
CA PRO A 9 -3.36 -29.86 37.28
C PRO A 9 -3.84 -28.45 36.94
N ALA A 10 -3.58 -28.00 35.71
CA ALA A 10 -4.03 -26.70 35.23
C ALA A 10 -5.53 -26.51 35.53
N ASN A 11 -5.86 -25.56 36.41
CA ASN A 11 -7.23 -25.30 36.81
C ASN A 11 -8.01 -24.82 35.57
N ARG A 12 -8.78 -25.71 34.95
CA ARG A 12 -9.52 -25.44 33.70
C ARG A 12 -10.50 -24.26 33.84
N ASN A 13 -10.87 -23.90 35.08
CA ASN A 13 -11.77 -22.80 35.40
C ASN A 13 -11.08 -21.43 35.52
N ALA A 14 -9.74 -21.36 35.50
CA ALA A 14 -8.99 -20.11 35.68
C ALA A 14 -8.56 -19.44 34.37
N LYS A 15 -9.13 -19.83 33.21
CA LYS A 15 -8.76 -19.23 31.93
C LYS A 15 -9.35 -17.82 31.80
N PRO A 16 -8.55 -16.82 31.39
CA PRO A 16 -9.07 -15.47 31.15
C PRO A 16 -10.17 -15.51 30.08
N MET A 17 -11.20 -14.67 30.28
CA MET A 17 -12.31 -14.53 29.34
C MET A 17 -11.77 -14.11 27.98
N ARG A 18 -12.34 -14.68 26.91
CA ARG A 18 -12.04 -14.30 25.54
C ARG A 18 -13.33 -14.10 24.78
N PHE A 19 -13.45 -12.94 24.15
CA PHE A 19 -14.52 -12.68 23.20
C PHE A 19 -14.42 -13.63 22.00
N GLU A 20 -15.51 -14.35 21.70
CA GLU A 20 -15.59 -15.22 20.53
C GLU A 20 -16.28 -14.49 19.38
N ALA A 21 -15.55 -14.24 18.29
CA ALA A 21 -16.08 -13.52 17.14
C ALA A 21 -17.31 -14.17 16.49
N ALA A 22 -17.55 -15.46 16.74
CA ALA A 22 -18.76 -16.16 16.33
C ALA A 22 -20.03 -15.63 17.01
N TRP A 23 -19.93 -15.00 18.18
CA TRP A 23 -21.10 -14.41 18.85
C TRP A 23 -21.73 -13.29 18.01
N LEU A 24 -20.93 -12.58 17.21
CA LEU A 24 -21.41 -11.55 16.27
C LEU A 24 -22.32 -12.08 15.17
N THR A 25 -22.38 -13.39 14.94
CA THR A 25 -23.28 -13.99 13.94
C THR A 25 -24.65 -14.36 14.53
N HIS A 26 -24.82 -14.24 15.84
CA HIS A 26 -26.07 -14.57 16.52
C HIS A 26 -26.99 -13.34 16.57
N GLU A 27 -28.24 -13.48 16.14
CA GLU A 27 -29.20 -12.37 15.98
C GLU A 27 -29.40 -11.57 17.28
N ASN A 28 -29.50 -12.26 18.42
CA ASN A 28 -29.74 -11.62 19.72
C ASN A 28 -28.49 -11.04 20.40
N PHE A 29 -27.28 -11.18 19.82
CA PHE A 29 -26.08 -10.70 20.51
C PHE A 29 -26.01 -9.17 20.58
N GLY A 30 -26.53 -8.47 19.55
CA GLY A 30 -26.51 -7.01 19.49
C GLY A 30 -27.31 -6.33 20.61
N THR A 31 -28.47 -6.89 20.98
CA THR A 31 -29.34 -6.36 22.05
C THR A 31 -28.73 -6.60 23.42
N VAL A 32 -28.28 -7.84 23.70
CA VAL A 32 -27.61 -8.22 24.96
C VAL A 32 -26.40 -7.32 25.23
N PHE A 33 -25.62 -7.03 24.19
CA PHE A 33 -24.50 -6.10 24.29
C PHE A 33 -24.97 -4.66 24.61
N SER A 34 -25.93 -4.14 23.86
CA SER A 34 -26.37 -2.74 24.01
C SER A 34 -26.91 -2.49 25.42
N GLU A 35 -27.67 -3.42 25.96
CA GLU A 35 -28.20 -3.35 27.33
C GLU A 35 -27.07 -3.37 28.36
N ALA A 36 -26.10 -4.29 28.22
CA ALA A 36 -24.98 -4.40 29.14
C ALA A 36 -24.06 -3.16 29.11
N TRP A 37 -23.81 -2.59 27.93
CA TRP A 37 -22.97 -1.39 27.78
C TRP A 37 -23.66 -0.13 28.33
N SER A 38 -24.99 -0.03 28.17
CA SER A 38 -25.78 1.12 28.64
C SER A 38 -26.16 1.04 30.12
N ALA A 39 -26.21 -0.14 30.73
CA ALA A 39 -26.64 -0.32 32.12
C ALA A 39 -25.69 0.33 33.16
N HIS A 40 -24.42 0.57 32.82
CA HIS A 40 -23.38 1.04 33.74
C HIS A 40 -22.57 2.23 33.17
N SER A 41 -23.16 3.07 32.32
CA SER A 41 -22.46 3.99 31.42
C SER A 41 -21.80 5.24 32.04
N LEU A 42 -21.38 5.22 33.31
CA LEU A 42 -20.67 6.34 33.93
C LEU A 42 -19.16 6.34 33.60
N SER A 43 -18.54 5.17 33.40
CA SER A 43 -17.11 5.05 33.05
C SER A 43 -16.83 3.92 32.05
N LEU A 44 -15.75 4.04 31.25
CA LEU A 44 -15.36 3.02 30.28
C LEU A 44 -14.96 1.67 30.92
N PRO A 45 -14.18 1.63 32.01
CA PRO A 45 -13.87 0.37 32.72
C PRO A 45 -15.11 -0.39 33.22
N ASP A 46 -16.12 0.34 33.72
CA ASP A 46 -17.36 -0.27 34.23
C ASP A 46 -18.17 -0.88 33.09
N ALA A 47 -18.32 -0.17 31.97
CA ALA A 47 -18.99 -0.69 30.78
C ALA A 47 -18.32 -1.95 30.23
N ILE A 48 -16.97 -1.98 30.21
CA ILE A 48 -16.20 -3.17 29.79
C ILE A 48 -16.43 -4.33 30.75
N SER A 49 -16.42 -4.09 32.06
CA SER A 49 -16.62 -5.11 33.09
C SER A 49 -18.02 -5.70 33.02
N SER A 50 -19.04 -4.86 32.87
CA SER A 50 -20.43 -5.28 32.70
C SER A 50 -20.61 -6.19 31.47
N VAL A 51 -20.12 -5.75 30.30
CA VAL A 51 -20.19 -6.57 29.08
C VAL A 51 -19.47 -7.91 29.25
N ARG A 52 -18.31 -7.93 29.92
CA ARG A 52 -17.56 -9.17 30.15
C ARG A 52 -18.39 -10.16 30.96
N GLU A 53 -18.99 -9.73 32.07
CA GLU A 53 -19.82 -10.59 32.93
C GLU A 53 -21.05 -11.09 32.19
N THR A 54 -21.78 -10.21 31.50
CA THR A 54 -22.95 -10.58 30.70
C THR A 54 -22.59 -11.57 29.59
N CYS A 55 -21.45 -11.38 28.90
CA CYS A 55 -21.01 -12.31 27.85
C CYS A 55 -20.67 -13.69 28.40
N ILE A 56 -20.03 -13.77 29.58
CA ILE A 56 -19.70 -15.06 30.23
C ILE A 56 -20.98 -15.81 30.56
N GLN A 57 -21.95 -15.13 31.15
CA GLN A 57 -23.24 -15.71 31.51
C GLN A 57 -24.02 -16.13 30.26
N TRP A 58 -24.16 -15.22 29.28
CA TRP A 58 -24.87 -15.48 28.02
C TRP A 58 -24.28 -16.66 27.24
N ASN A 59 -22.94 -16.79 27.18
CA ASN A 59 -22.31 -17.92 26.49
C ASN A 59 -22.59 -19.26 27.18
N ARG A 60 -22.69 -19.29 28.51
CA ARG A 60 -23.10 -20.48 29.27
C ARG A 60 -24.54 -20.86 28.94
N ASP A 61 -25.43 -19.88 28.89
CA ASP A 61 -26.87 -20.09 28.71
C ASP A 61 -27.23 -20.49 27.26
N VAL A 62 -26.65 -19.82 26.26
CA VAL A 62 -26.98 -20.05 24.84
C VAL A 62 -26.24 -21.24 24.24
N PHE A 63 -24.91 -21.27 24.36
CA PHE A 63 -24.10 -22.29 23.69
C PHE A 63 -23.90 -23.54 24.55
N GLY A 64 -23.56 -23.39 25.84
CA GLY A 64 -23.28 -24.51 26.74
C GLY A 64 -22.14 -25.42 26.25
N ASP A 65 -22.11 -26.69 26.67
CA ASP A 65 -21.12 -27.66 26.19
C ASP A 65 -21.44 -28.12 24.74
N ILE A 66 -20.72 -27.54 23.78
CA ILE A 66 -20.83 -27.82 22.35
C ILE A 66 -20.59 -29.31 22.04
N PHE A 67 -19.76 -30.02 22.79
CA PHE A 67 -19.47 -31.44 22.54
C PHE A 67 -20.64 -32.34 22.96
N LYS A 68 -21.33 -32.01 24.05
CA LYS A 68 -22.59 -32.68 24.43
C LYS A 68 -23.69 -32.45 23.40
N LYS A 69 -23.93 -31.20 22.98
CA LYS A 69 -24.95 -30.87 21.96
C LYS A 69 -24.67 -31.53 20.60
N LYS A 70 -23.40 -31.59 20.17
CA LYS A 70 -23.02 -32.24 18.88
C LYS A 70 -23.26 -33.76 18.89
N GLY A 71 -23.22 -34.40 20.06
CA GLY A 71 -23.64 -35.80 20.24
C GLY A 71 -25.15 -35.98 20.06
N THR A 72 -25.96 -35.08 20.62
CA THR A 72 -27.43 -35.09 20.49
C THR A 72 -27.90 -34.82 19.06
N TYR A 73 -27.26 -33.87 18.35
CA TYR A 73 -27.57 -33.58 16.94
C TYR A 73 -27.15 -34.71 15.98
N LYS A 74 -26.11 -35.49 16.30
CA LYS A 74 -25.74 -36.68 15.50
C LYS A 74 -26.79 -37.79 15.57
N LEU A 75 -27.47 -37.93 16.71
CA LEU A 75 -28.57 -38.88 16.89
C LEU A 75 -29.85 -38.42 16.15
N GLY A 76 -30.18 -37.12 16.21
CA GLY A 76 -31.36 -36.57 15.51
C GLY A 76 -31.24 -36.45 13.98
N TRP A 77 -30.03 -36.50 13.41
CA TRP A 77 -29.81 -36.42 11.96
C TRP A 77 -30.08 -37.74 11.21
N GLN A 78 -30.21 -38.86 11.92
CA GLN A 78 -30.58 -40.15 11.31
C GLN A 78 -32.10 -40.31 11.12
N GLU A 79 -32.94 -39.47 11.74
CA GLU A 79 -34.41 -39.64 11.72
C GLU A 79 -35.19 -38.55 10.96
N SER A 80 -34.54 -37.49 10.47
CA SER A 80 -35.25 -36.43 9.73
C SER A 80 -35.29 -36.69 8.21
N LYS A 81 -36.44 -37.19 7.75
CA LYS A 81 -36.86 -37.22 6.33
C LYS A 81 -36.72 -35.82 5.72
N ILE A 82 -35.99 -35.76 4.60
CA ILE A 82 -35.83 -34.59 3.74
C ILE A 82 -37.22 -34.12 3.24
N PRO A 83 -37.63 -32.85 3.44
CA PRO A 83 -38.86 -32.33 2.85
C PRO A 83 -38.74 -32.21 1.34
N ASN A 84 -39.85 -32.55 0.68
CA ASN A 84 -40.02 -32.73 -0.75
C ASN A 84 -39.35 -31.69 -1.68
N THR A 85 -38.89 -32.24 -2.80
CA THR A 85 -38.31 -31.68 -4.03
C THR A 85 -39.07 -30.52 -4.70
N MET A 86 -40.20 -30.06 -4.15
CA MET A 86 -41.06 -28.98 -4.68
C MET A 86 -40.57 -27.57 -4.31
N GLN A 87 -39.97 -27.36 -3.14
CA GLN A 87 -39.56 -26.00 -2.71
C GLN A 87 -38.33 -25.47 -3.48
N LEU A 88 -37.43 -26.34 -3.94
CA LEU A 88 -36.30 -25.94 -4.79
C LEU A 88 -36.72 -25.62 -6.23
N LEU A 89 -37.79 -26.24 -6.74
CA LEU A 89 -38.35 -25.94 -8.05
C LEU A 89 -39.04 -24.57 -8.09
N ILE A 90 -39.62 -24.14 -6.96
CA ILE A 90 -40.18 -22.81 -6.78
C ILE A 90 -39.07 -21.75 -6.71
N PHE A 91 -37.97 -22.00 -5.98
CA PHE A 91 -36.82 -21.09 -5.89
C PHE A 91 -36.07 -20.92 -7.23
N CYS A 92 -36.01 -21.96 -8.06
CA CYS A 92 -35.48 -21.86 -9.43
C CYS A 92 -36.45 -21.23 -10.43
N LYS A 93 -37.77 -21.28 -10.18
CA LYS A 93 -38.78 -20.60 -11.01
C LYS A 93 -38.84 -19.09 -10.73
N THR A 94 -38.66 -18.64 -9.49
CA THR A 94 -38.65 -17.21 -9.12
C THR A 94 -37.42 -16.46 -9.60
N TRP A 95 -36.25 -17.11 -9.69
CA TRP A 95 -35.06 -16.47 -10.27
C TRP A 95 -35.16 -16.27 -11.80
N LYS A 96 -36.00 -17.06 -12.48
CA LYS A 96 -36.27 -16.93 -13.92
C LYS A 96 -37.16 -15.73 -14.26
N LEU A 97 -37.96 -15.22 -13.32
CA LEU A 97 -38.76 -14.00 -13.50
C LEU A 97 -37.96 -12.71 -13.26
N ILE A 98 -36.97 -12.73 -12.35
CA ILE A 98 -36.19 -11.53 -12.00
C ILE A 98 -35.15 -11.16 -13.07
N CYS A 99 -34.71 -12.12 -13.89
CA CYS A 99 -33.78 -11.85 -15.00
C CYS A 99 -34.46 -11.68 -16.37
N LEU A 100 -35.77 -11.93 -16.49
CA LEU A 100 -36.51 -11.73 -17.75
C LEU A 100 -37.26 -10.40 -17.84
N MET A 101 -37.26 -9.59 -16.77
CA MET A 101 -37.92 -8.27 -16.76
C MET A 101 -36.97 -7.08 -16.93
N ASN A 102 -35.72 -7.28 -17.39
CA ASN A 102 -34.76 -6.18 -17.47
C ASN A 102 -34.11 -5.93 -18.83
N ILE A 103 -34.43 -6.65 -19.89
CA ILE A 103 -33.97 -6.30 -21.25
C ILE A 103 -35.03 -6.75 -22.27
N ILE A 104 -35.47 -5.81 -23.11
CA ILE A 104 -36.62 -5.80 -24.05
C ILE A 104 -37.89 -5.27 -23.34
N GLU A 105 -38.37 -4.04 -23.53
CA GLU A 105 -38.15 -3.07 -24.59
C GLU A 105 -38.53 -1.68 -24.07
N LEU A 106 -37.75 -0.67 -24.49
CA LEU A 106 -38.22 0.71 -24.56
C LEU A 106 -39.40 0.77 -25.53
N SER A 107 -40.56 1.26 -25.12
CA SER A 107 -41.25 2.35 -25.81
C SER A 107 -42.63 2.68 -25.22
N MET A 108 -42.92 3.98 -25.23
CA MET A 108 -44.24 4.62 -25.21
C MET A 108 -44.87 4.98 -23.85
N LEU A 109 -44.44 6.18 -23.41
CA LEU A 109 -45.26 7.37 -23.20
C LEU A 109 -46.39 7.37 -22.15
N ARG A 110 -46.23 8.36 -21.25
CA ARG A 110 -47.26 9.29 -20.77
C ARG A 110 -48.46 8.70 -20.00
N ASN A 111 -48.54 9.00 -18.71
CA ASN A 111 -49.39 10.10 -18.25
C ASN A 111 -49.27 10.34 -16.74
N PHE A 112 -49.24 11.63 -16.41
CA PHE A 112 -49.45 12.23 -15.09
C PHE A 112 -50.77 11.79 -14.44
N SER A 113 -50.80 11.68 -13.10
CA SER A 113 -51.70 12.47 -12.24
C SER A 113 -51.75 11.97 -10.78
N GLY A 114 -51.72 12.88 -9.81
CA GLY A 114 -52.31 12.72 -8.46
C GLY A 114 -51.37 12.14 -7.40
N VAL A 115 -50.53 12.91 -6.67
CA VAL A 115 -50.78 14.04 -5.75
C VAL A 115 -51.55 13.64 -4.48
N LYS A 116 -50.99 14.11 -3.35
CA LYS A 116 -51.53 14.25 -1.98
C LYS A 116 -51.43 12.96 -1.12
N ASN A 117 -50.90 12.97 0.09
CA ASN A 117 -50.73 14.09 1.02
C ASN A 117 -49.94 13.64 2.26
N LEU A 118 -48.97 14.46 2.74
CA LEU A 118 -49.07 15.30 3.96
C LEU A 118 -48.71 14.51 5.25
N ILE A 119 -47.92 14.99 6.22
CA ILE A 119 -47.25 16.29 6.39
C ILE A 119 -46.44 16.25 7.70
N GLU A 120 -45.40 17.11 7.76
CA GLU A 120 -44.95 17.87 8.94
C GLU A 120 -44.33 17.18 10.17
N ILE A 121 -43.41 17.77 10.94
CA ILE A 121 -42.86 19.13 11.14
C ILE A 121 -41.41 18.89 11.64
N GLY A 122 -40.34 19.59 11.24
CA GLY A 122 -40.07 21.05 11.27
C GLY A 122 -39.07 21.30 12.41
N LEU A 123 -37.78 21.59 12.14
CA LEU A 123 -37.18 22.93 11.95
C LEU A 123 -37.40 23.85 13.16
N LEU A 124 -36.37 24.47 13.74
CA LEU A 124 -35.85 25.84 13.45
C LEU A 124 -34.87 26.16 14.62
N LEU A 125 -33.87 27.06 14.62
CA LEU A 125 -33.23 28.09 13.76
C LEU A 125 -31.94 28.49 14.53
N GLU A 126 -30.79 28.77 13.88
CA GLU A 126 -30.21 30.11 13.59
C GLU A 126 -30.22 31.10 14.78
N THR A 127 -29.12 31.79 15.14
CA THR A 127 -28.55 32.93 14.38
C THR A 127 -27.11 33.32 14.80
N GLU A 128 -26.50 34.15 13.95
CA GLU A 128 -25.19 34.83 13.97
C GLU A 128 -24.93 35.81 15.13
N ILE A 129 -23.67 36.24 15.32
CA ILE A 129 -23.22 37.66 15.47
C ILE A 129 -21.67 37.72 15.50
N GLN A 130 -21.09 38.62 14.69
CA GLN A 130 -19.72 39.16 14.80
C GLN A 130 -19.67 40.31 15.81
N ILE A 131 -18.63 40.41 16.65
CA ILE A 131 -18.06 41.70 17.14
C ILE A 131 -16.55 41.54 17.42
N SER A 132 -15.74 42.46 16.91
CA SER A 132 -14.34 42.70 17.34
C SER A 132 -14.29 43.92 18.27
N ILE A 133 -13.58 43.87 19.42
CA ILE A 133 -13.03 45.05 20.16
C ILE A 133 -11.78 44.61 20.98
N MET A 134 -10.79 45.51 21.05
CA MET A 134 -9.45 45.45 21.69
C MET A 134 -9.46 45.75 23.24
N PRO A 135 -8.31 45.77 23.98
CA PRO A 135 -8.10 45.32 25.39
C PRO A 135 -8.31 46.42 26.48
N PRO A 136 -8.15 46.15 27.80
CA PRO A 136 -6.85 46.36 28.49
C PRO A 136 -6.53 45.54 29.79
N GLN A 137 -5.22 45.45 30.07
CA GLN A 137 -4.50 45.66 31.35
C GLN A 137 -4.31 44.59 32.46
N SER A 138 -3.02 44.21 32.57
CA SER A 138 -2.12 44.12 33.74
C SER A 138 -2.44 43.19 34.92
N PHE A 139 -1.57 42.19 35.09
CA PHE A 139 -0.97 41.87 36.39
C PHE A 139 0.52 41.58 36.20
N GLU A 140 1.35 42.47 36.75
CA GLU A 140 2.79 42.30 36.91
C GLU A 140 3.08 41.26 37.99
N GLY A 141 4.13 40.48 37.77
CA GLY A 141 4.67 39.50 38.70
C GLY A 141 6.06 39.08 38.23
N ASP A 142 7.02 39.99 38.40
CA ASP A 142 8.44 39.82 38.12
C ASP A 142 9.02 38.56 38.76
N THR A 143 9.64 37.70 37.93
CA THR A 143 10.88 37.02 38.31
C THR A 143 11.79 36.94 37.09
N GLN A 144 12.93 37.64 37.15
CA GLN A 144 13.92 37.67 36.09
C GLN A 144 14.54 36.28 35.83
N PRO A 145 14.86 35.98 34.56
CA PRO A 145 15.56 34.75 34.17
C PRO A 145 17.09 34.93 34.31
N PRO A 146 17.84 33.88 34.65
CA PRO A 146 19.29 33.89 34.42
C PRO A 146 19.61 33.52 32.96
N SER A 147 20.15 34.51 32.25
CA SER A 147 21.19 34.46 31.22
C SER A 147 21.18 33.35 30.14
N GLN A 148 20.95 33.79 28.91
CA GLN A 148 21.21 33.11 27.63
C GLN A 148 22.66 32.63 27.46
N SER A 149 22.84 31.37 27.04
CA SER A 149 23.57 30.97 25.81
C SER A 149 23.62 29.43 25.71
N TYR A 150 23.61 28.89 24.48
CA TYR A 150 23.88 27.48 24.08
C TYR A 150 22.74 26.46 23.81
N LEU A 151 21.60 26.81 23.18
CA LEU A 151 20.57 25.81 22.81
C LEU A 151 20.11 25.73 21.33
N ASN A 152 20.71 26.45 20.38
CA ASN A 152 20.20 26.48 18.99
C ASN A 152 20.84 25.46 18.02
N LEU A 153 20.79 24.15 18.29
CA LEU A 153 21.19 23.14 17.28
C LEU A 153 20.37 21.84 17.25
N GLN A 154 19.27 21.71 18.00
CA GLN A 154 18.43 20.51 17.94
C GLN A 154 17.04 20.82 17.37
N PRO A 155 16.54 20.05 16.38
CA PRO A 155 15.19 20.23 15.88
C PRO A 155 14.17 19.90 16.98
N CYS A 156 13.31 20.87 17.29
CA CYS A 156 12.16 20.74 18.19
C CYS A 156 10.88 21.16 17.45
N LEU A 157 9.72 20.86 18.03
CA LEU A 157 8.46 21.36 17.52
C LEU A 157 8.40 22.88 17.67
N THR A 158 7.83 23.57 16.67
CA THR A 158 7.43 24.97 16.82
C THR A 158 6.32 25.06 17.85
N ASP A 159 6.12 26.24 18.43
CA ASP A 159 5.07 26.43 19.44
C ASP A 159 3.67 26.16 18.86
N ASP A 160 3.42 26.56 17.60
CA ASP A 160 2.17 26.25 16.89
C ASP A 160 1.96 24.75 16.68
N ASP A 161 3.00 24.02 16.24
CA ASP A 161 2.93 22.57 16.07
C ASP A 161 2.72 21.88 17.43
N SER A 162 3.37 22.36 18.48
CA SER A 162 3.23 21.86 19.84
C SER A 162 1.79 22.03 20.33
N LEU A 163 1.22 23.24 20.20
CA LEU A 163 -0.17 23.53 20.56
C LEU A 163 -1.17 22.70 19.75
N SER A 164 -0.89 22.44 18.47
CA SER A 164 -1.75 21.61 17.61
C SER A 164 -1.96 20.19 18.17
N LEU A 165 -0.99 19.64 18.91
CA LEU A 165 -1.10 18.32 19.53
C LEU A 165 -2.14 18.27 20.66
N LEU A 166 -2.50 19.42 21.24
CA LEU A 166 -3.46 19.56 22.33
C LEU A 166 -4.90 19.83 21.88
N ALA A 167 -5.16 19.98 20.57
CA ALA A 167 -6.50 20.23 20.05
C ALA A 167 -7.52 19.18 20.56
N PRO A 168 -8.80 19.51 20.78
CA PRO A 168 -9.80 18.51 21.18
C PRO A 168 -9.84 17.33 20.20
N ILE A 169 -9.94 16.10 20.73
CA ILE A 169 -9.92 14.88 19.92
C ILE A 169 -11.29 14.72 19.28
N SER A 170 -11.32 14.54 17.97
CA SER A 170 -12.55 14.32 17.22
C SER A 170 -12.98 12.84 17.22
N MET A 171 -14.26 12.60 16.97
CA MET A 171 -14.79 11.24 16.81
C MET A 171 -14.12 10.49 15.64
N ASP A 172 -13.78 11.22 14.57
CA ASP A 172 -13.12 10.65 13.39
C ASP A 172 -11.69 10.20 13.68
N GLU A 173 -10.94 10.91 14.54
CA GLU A 173 -9.62 10.48 14.98
C GLU A 173 -9.68 9.15 15.74
N VAL A 174 -10.63 9.03 16.68
CA VAL A 174 -10.85 7.81 17.46
C VAL A 174 -11.28 6.66 16.54
N LYS A 175 -12.20 6.93 15.60
CA LYS A 175 -12.64 5.96 14.60
C LYS A 175 -11.49 5.50 13.72
N ALA A 176 -10.69 6.43 13.19
CA ALA A 176 -9.53 6.14 12.35
C ALA A 176 -8.50 5.28 13.11
N ALA A 177 -8.25 5.59 14.38
CA ALA A 177 -7.37 4.80 15.24
C ALA A 177 -7.88 3.36 15.39
N LEU A 178 -9.15 3.17 15.76
CA LEU A 178 -9.76 1.85 15.97
C LEU A 178 -9.87 1.02 14.67
N PHE A 179 -10.36 1.62 13.58
CA PHE A 179 -10.58 0.91 12.32
C PHE A 179 -9.28 0.62 11.55
N SER A 180 -8.17 1.28 11.92
CA SER A 180 -6.83 0.89 11.43
C SER A 180 -6.35 -0.45 12.01
N MET A 181 -6.95 -0.93 13.11
CA MET A 181 -6.59 -2.18 13.77
C MET A 181 -7.20 -3.39 13.05
N LYS A 182 -6.44 -4.49 12.96
CA LYS A 182 -6.97 -5.76 12.44
C LYS A 182 -7.96 -6.35 13.45
N GLY A 183 -9.21 -6.59 13.02
CA GLY A 183 -10.32 -6.99 13.90
C GLY A 183 -10.06 -8.21 14.80
N LEU A 184 -9.44 -9.28 14.27
CA LEU A 184 -9.23 -10.56 14.97
C LEU A 184 -7.86 -10.67 15.66
N LYS A 185 -7.30 -9.55 16.14
CA LYS A 185 -6.06 -9.56 16.92
C LYS A 185 -6.32 -10.00 18.36
N SER A 186 -5.30 -10.60 18.98
CA SER A 186 -5.37 -11.04 20.38
C SER A 186 -5.70 -9.85 21.30
N PRO A 187 -6.65 -10.02 22.24
CA PRO A 187 -7.03 -9.00 23.21
C PRO A 187 -6.00 -8.87 24.34
N GLY A 188 -6.18 -7.86 25.20
CA GLY A 188 -5.48 -7.74 26.47
C GLY A 188 -6.16 -8.54 27.58
N PRO A 189 -5.88 -8.25 28.87
CA PRO A 189 -6.56 -8.85 30.01
C PRO A 189 -8.09 -8.70 30.02
N ASP A 190 -8.63 -7.67 29.37
CA ASP A 190 -10.08 -7.46 29.23
C ASP A 190 -10.79 -8.54 28.37
N GLY A 191 -10.05 -9.28 27.55
CA GLY A 191 -10.60 -10.33 26.69
C GLY A 191 -11.31 -9.82 25.43
N ILE A 192 -11.38 -8.51 25.19
CA ILE A 192 -12.17 -7.91 24.10
C ILE A 192 -11.29 -7.61 22.87
N GLN A 193 -11.73 -8.08 21.70
CA GLN A 193 -10.99 -7.91 20.43
C GLN A 193 -11.38 -6.61 19.69
N PRO A 194 -10.52 -6.05 18.82
CA PRO A 194 -10.87 -4.86 18.04
C PRO A 194 -12.15 -4.99 17.19
N ILE A 195 -12.45 -6.19 16.67
CA ILE A 195 -13.66 -6.43 15.87
C ILE A 195 -14.96 -6.12 16.63
N PHE A 196 -14.95 -6.31 17.95
CA PHE A 196 -16.10 -6.00 18.81
C PHE A 196 -16.44 -4.52 18.74
N TYR A 197 -15.47 -3.65 19.04
CA TYR A 197 -15.65 -2.20 18.97
C TYR A 197 -15.98 -1.72 17.55
N GLN A 198 -15.39 -2.33 16.52
CA GLN A 198 -15.66 -1.98 15.12
C GLN A 198 -17.10 -2.28 14.70
N LYS A 199 -17.67 -3.40 15.17
CA LYS A 199 -19.05 -3.79 14.86
C LYS A 199 -20.08 -3.04 15.67
N HIS A 200 -19.75 -2.67 16.91
CA HIS A 200 -20.63 -1.95 17.81
C HIS A 200 -20.31 -0.45 17.92
N TRP A 201 -19.68 0.12 16.87
CA TRP A 201 -19.21 1.50 16.85
C TRP A 201 -20.27 2.52 17.27
N ALA A 202 -21.52 2.34 16.83
CA ALA A 202 -22.62 3.25 17.14
C ALA A 202 -22.90 3.40 18.64
N VAL A 203 -22.60 2.37 19.43
CA VAL A 203 -22.83 2.36 20.89
C VAL A 203 -21.56 2.77 21.66
N VAL A 204 -20.39 2.27 21.24
CA VAL A 204 -19.14 2.47 22.00
C VAL A 204 -18.43 3.80 21.72
N SER A 205 -18.75 4.48 20.61
CA SER A 205 -18.01 5.65 20.13
C SER A 205 -17.97 6.81 21.12
N GLY A 206 -19.12 7.13 21.74
CA GLY A 206 -19.24 8.23 22.71
C GLY A 206 -18.38 8.00 23.96
N THR A 207 -18.46 6.80 24.54
CA THR A 207 -17.67 6.43 25.73
C THR A 207 -16.16 6.43 25.44
N LEU A 208 -15.74 5.92 24.27
CA LEU A 208 -14.33 5.94 23.87
C LEU A 208 -13.81 7.36 23.63
N LEU A 209 -14.61 8.22 22.99
CA LEU A 209 -14.26 9.62 22.74
C LEU A 209 -14.09 10.40 24.06
N SER A 210 -15.04 10.23 24.98
CA SER A 210 -14.98 10.85 26.31
C SER A 210 -13.71 10.41 27.04
N PHE A 211 -13.43 9.10 27.08
CA PHE A 211 -12.21 8.56 27.68
C PHE A 211 -10.93 9.17 27.09
N VAL A 212 -10.82 9.26 25.75
CA VAL A 212 -9.60 9.78 25.11
C VAL A 212 -9.40 11.27 25.41
N ASN A 213 -10.46 12.07 25.38
CA ASN A 213 -10.40 13.49 25.70
C ASN A 213 -10.09 13.73 27.19
N GLN A 214 -10.75 13.01 28.10
CA GLN A 214 -10.47 13.09 29.53
C GLN A 214 -9.01 12.72 29.83
N ALA A 215 -8.51 11.62 29.26
CA ALA A 215 -7.12 11.22 29.43
C ALA A 215 -6.12 12.29 28.95
N LEU A 216 -6.42 12.99 27.85
CA LEU A 216 -5.58 14.06 27.32
C LEU A 216 -5.59 15.31 28.21
N THR A 217 -6.76 15.70 28.71
CA THR A 217 -6.93 16.87 29.58
C THR A 217 -6.30 16.64 30.96
N ASP A 218 -6.63 15.51 31.58
CA ASP A 218 -6.25 15.21 32.96
C ASP A 218 -4.79 14.72 33.06
N GLY A 219 -4.29 14.08 31.99
CA GLY A 219 -2.97 13.46 31.95
C GLY A 219 -2.88 12.10 32.66
N TYR A 220 -4.01 11.56 33.13
CA TYR A 220 -4.13 10.24 33.73
C TYR A 220 -5.51 9.63 33.43
N PHE A 221 -5.66 8.33 33.73
CA PHE A 221 -6.93 7.61 33.59
C PHE A 221 -6.89 6.33 34.44
N ASP A 222 -7.98 5.55 34.45
CA ASP A 222 -8.07 4.33 35.24
C ASP A 222 -6.96 3.30 34.88
N THR A 223 -6.18 2.91 35.90
CA THR A 223 -5.05 1.97 35.76
C THR A 223 -5.45 0.55 35.37
N SER A 224 -6.72 0.16 35.52
CA SER A 224 -7.24 -1.13 35.03
C SER A 224 -7.06 -1.27 33.51
N LEU A 225 -7.17 -0.17 32.76
CA LEU A 225 -6.96 -0.16 31.31
C LEU A 225 -5.49 -0.36 30.92
N LEU A 226 -4.54 -0.15 31.85
CA LEU A 226 -3.10 -0.36 31.66
C LEU A 226 -2.64 -1.80 32.02
N GLN A 227 -3.51 -2.63 32.57
CA GLN A 227 -3.19 -4.04 32.81
C GLN A 227 -2.81 -4.72 31.49
N THR A 228 -1.71 -5.46 31.50
CA THR A 228 -1.12 -6.02 30.29
C THR A 228 -0.61 -7.43 30.51
N HIS A 229 -0.94 -8.33 29.59
CA HIS A 229 -0.39 -9.68 29.57
C HIS A 229 0.88 -9.75 28.71
N ILE A 230 1.92 -10.42 29.19
CA ILE A 230 3.14 -10.73 28.44
C ILE A 230 3.05 -12.16 27.94
N THR A 231 3.08 -12.34 26.63
CA THR A 231 3.23 -13.65 26.00
C THR A 231 4.66 -13.84 25.49
N LEU A 232 5.21 -15.05 25.66
CA LEU A 232 6.57 -15.37 25.27
C LEU A 232 6.58 -16.07 23.91
N ILE A 233 7.05 -15.37 22.88
CA ILE A 233 7.18 -15.93 21.53
C ILE A 233 8.59 -16.51 21.35
N PRO A 234 8.75 -17.76 20.94
CA PRO A 234 10.06 -18.35 20.72
C PRO A 234 10.76 -17.70 19.52
N LYS A 235 12.05 -17.36 19.67
CA LYS A 235 12.90 -16.79 18.60
C LYS A 235 13.41 -17.85 17.62
N GLY A 236 13.31 -19.13 17.96
CA GLY A 236 13.75 -20.28 17.16
C GLY A 236 12.99 -21.56 17.51
N GLU A 237 13.30 -22.67 16.84
CA GLU A 237 12.54 -23.93 16.97
C GLU A 237 12.74 -24.64 18.32
N SER A 238 13.87 -24.42 18.99
CA SER A 238 14.20 -25.06 20.28
C SER A 238 14.68 -24.03 21.30
N PRO A 239 13.76 -23.31 21.96
CA PRO A 239 14.11 -22.34 23.02
C PRO A 239 14.34 -23.07 24.36
N ASP A 240 15.61 -23.22 24.74
CA ASP A 240 16.05 -23.84 26.01
C ASP A 240 16.31 -22.81 27.14
N THR A 241 16.31 -21.52 26.81
CA THR A 241 16.71 -20.42 27.69
C THR A 241 15.76 -19.25 27.52
N ILE A 242 15.51 -18.48 28.59
CA ILE A 242 14.60 -17.31 28.58
C ILE A 242 15.02 -16.28 27.51
N GLN A 243 16.33 -16.13 27.26
CA GLN A 243 16.86 -15.21 26.25
C GLN A 243 16.44 -15.55 24.81
N LYS A 244 16.08 -16.82 24.55
CA LYS A 244 15.55 -17.30 23.26
C LYS A 244 14.05 -17.04 23.11
N PHE A 245 13.40 -16.39 24.08
CA PHE A 245 12.03 -15.89 23.95
C PHE A 245 12.02 -14.38 23.69
N ARG A 246 10.96 -13.92 23.03
CA ARG A 246 10.62 -12.51 22.87
C ARG A 246 9.34 -12.23 23.65
N PRO A 247 9.39 -11.37 24.69
CA PRO A 247 8.19 -10.94 25.37
C PRO A 247 7.38 -10.01 24.46
N ILE A 248 6.08 -10.25 24.34
CA ILE A 248 5.13 -9.40 23.63
C ILE A 248 3.99 -9.02 24.58
N CYS A 249 3.73 -7.72 24.67
CA CYS A 249 2.68 -7.13 25.49
C CYS A 249 1.33 -7.16 24.74
N LEU A 250 0.35 -7.81 25.34
CA LEU A 250 -1.05 -7.84 24.92
C LEU A 250 -1.82 -6.79 25.72
N LEU A 251 -2.01 -5.63 25.08
CA LEU A 251 -2.70 -4.47 25.65
C LEU A 251 -4.20 -4.53 25.39
N ASN A 252 -4.98 -4.01 26.34
CA ASN A 252 -6.40 -3.71 26.20
C ASN A 252 -6.64 -2.79 25.00
N VAL A 253 -7.75 -3.02 24.29
CA VAL A 253 -8.03 -2.31 23.03
C VAL A 253 -8.32 -0.84 23.27
N ALA A 254 -9.03 -0.50 24.35
CA ALA A 254 -9.28 0.89 24.76
C ALA A 254 -7.98 1.70 24.89
N TYR A 255 -6.99 1.19 25.63
CA TYR A 255 -5.69 1.84 25.74
C TYR A 255 -4.95 1.93 24.39
N LYS A 256 -5.03 0.88 23.56
CA LYS A 256 -4.45 0.91 22.21
C LYS A 256 -5.06 2.01 21.34
N VAL A 257 -6.35 2.33 21.50
CA VAL A 257 -6.98 3.44 20.78
C VAL A 257 -6.34 4.76 21.22
N LEU A 258 -6.24 5.03 22.53
CA LEU A 258 -5.57 6.22 23.06
C LEU A 258 -4.14 6.36 22.55
N SER A 259 -3.30 5.33 22.73
CA SER A 259 -1.92 5.28 22.25
C SER A 259 -1.83 5.52 20.73
N LYS A 260 -2.77 4.96 19.96
CA LYS A 260 -2.81 5.12 18.50
C LYS A 260 -3.22 6.53 18.07
N VAL A 261 -4.12 7.20 18.80
CA VAL A 261 -4.50 8.59 18.56
C VAL A 261 -3.30 9.51 18.79
N ILE A 262 -2.59 9.34 19.91
CA ILE A 262 -1.35 10.10 20.20
C ILE A 262 -0.33 9.93 19.07
N VAL A 263 -0.12 8.69 18.61
CA VAL A 263 0.78 8.41 17.47
C VAL A 263 0.32 9.11 16.19
N ASN A 264 -0.98 9.10 15.89
CA ASN A 264 -1.50 9.72 14.69
C ASN A 264 -1.27 11.24 14.68
N ARG A 265 -1.28 11.89 15.85
CA ARG A 265 -0.94 13.31 16.03
C ARG A 265 0.56 13.59 16.00
N LEU A 266 1.39 12.75 16.60
CA LEU A 266 2.84 12.94 16.59
C LEU A 266 3.47 12.68 15.21
N ARG A 267 2.96 11.67 14.49
CA ARG A 267 3.61 11.15 13.26
C ARG A 267 3.86 12.18 12.15
N PRO A 268 2.96 13.14 11.86
CA PRO A 268 3.23 14.21 10.89
C PRO A 268 4.50 15.01 11.19
N HIS A 269 4.77 15.28 12.47
CA HIS A 269 5.92 16.09 12.88
C HIS A 269 7.22 15.28 13.04
N LEU A 270 7.15 13.94 13.19
CA LEU A 270 8.36 13.13 13.38
C LEU A 270 9.36 13.20 12.20
N GLN A 271 8.92 13.57 10.99
CA GLN A 271 9.85 13.68 9.85
C GLN A 271 10.78 14.89 9.96
N SER A 272 10.35 15.97 10.62
CA SER A 272 11.19 17.15 10.89
C SER A 272 12.07 16.96 12.12
N LEU A 273 11.59 16.22 13.13
CA LEU A 273 12.32 15.96 14.37
C LEU A 273 13.45 14.93 14.23
N ILE A 274 13.28 13.91 13.38
CA ILE A 274 14.19 12.77 13.29
C ILE A 274 15.12 12.91 12.08
N GLY A 275 16.44 12.92 12.32
CA GLY A 275 17.47 13.08 11.30
C GLY A 275 17.46 11.99 10.21
N PRO A 276 18.09 12.24 9.05
CA PRO A 276 17.99 11.39 7.86
C PRO A 276 18.68 10.03 7.97
N PHE A 277 19.45 9.78 9.04
CA PHE A 277 20.20 8.53 9.27
C PHE A 277 19.45 7.53 10.17
N GLN A 278 18.23 7.85 10.62
CA GLN A 278 17.31 6.94 11.30
C GLN A 278 16.18 6.49 10.37
N ASN A 279 16.17 5.21 9.98
CA ASN A 279 15.26 4.71 8.94
C ASN A 279 14.11 3.84 9.46
N SER A 280 13.96 3.71 10.78
CA SER A 280 12.92 2.87 11.38
C SER A 280 11.62 3.63 11.66
N PHE A 281 10.48 2.94 11.49
CA PHE A 281 9.12 3.37 11.85
C PHE A 281 8.59 4.67 11.22
N LEU A 282 9.36 5.35 10.36
CA LEU A 282 8.96 6.58 9.67
C LEU A 282 8.47 6.31 8.24
N ALA A 283 7.43 7.03 7.82
CA ALA A 283 6.90 6.94 6.46
C ALA A 283 7.95 7.40 5.42
N GLY A 284 8.01 6.74 4.26
CA GLY A 284 8.95 7.07 3.18
C GLY A 284 10.39 6.56 3.36
N ARG A 285 10.79 6.18 4.58
CA ARG A 285 12.10 5.59 4.89
C ARG A 285 12.05 4.06 4.78
N SER A 286 13.10 3.46 4.22
CA SER A 286 13.17 2.01 4.01
C SER A 286 14.43 1.41 4.64
N THR A 287 14.32 0.16 5.12
CA THR A 287 15.49 -0.68 5.50
C THR A 287 16.49 -0.81 4.35
N THR A 288 16.00 -0.83 3.11
CA THR A 288 16.83 -0.97 1.90
C THR A 288 17.84 0.17 1.77
N ASP A 289 17.48 1.38 2.21
CA ASP A 289 18.33 2.56 2.12
C ASP A 289 19.62 2.37 2.96
N ASN A 290 19.50 1.87 4.20
CA ASN A 290 20.65 1.55 5.07
C ASN A 290 21.48 0.39 4.55
N ILE A 291 20.82 -0.64 3.98
CA ILE A 291 21.51 -1.79 3.37
C ILE A 291 22.39 -1.31 2.22
N ILE A 292 21.87 -0.46 1.33
CA ILE A 292 22.61 0.08 0.18
C ILE A 292 23.82 0.91 0.65
N LEU A 293 23.62 1.83 1.59
CA LEU A 293 24.72 2.66 2.11
C LEU A 293 25.80 1.84 2.78
N THR A 294 25.41 0.91 3.65
CA THR A 294 26.35 -0.03 4.30
C THR A 294 27.13 -0.81 3.25
N GLN A 295 26.44 -1.36 2.25
CA GLN A 295 27.05 -2.16 1.20
C GLN A 295 28.05 -1.35 0.37
N GLU A 296 27.73 -0.09 0.10
CA GLU A 296 28.61 0.84 -0.62
C GLU A 296 29.80 1.27 0.24
N ALA A 297 29.59 1.53 1.53
CA ALA A 297 30.65 1.90 2.47
C ALA A 297 31.68 0.77 2.62
N ILE A 298 31.22 -0.46 2.88
CA ILE A 298 32.09 -1.64 2.99
C ILE A 298 32.83 -1.91 1.66
N HIS A 299 32.16 -1.73 0.52
CA HIS A 299 32.82 -1.82 -0.80
C HIS A 299 33.93 -0.78 -0.96
N SER A 300 33.69 0.49 -0.59
CA SER A 300 34.72 1.53 -0.60
C SER A 300 35.88 1.21 0.35
N MET A 301 35.59 0.79 1.59
CA MET A 301 36.60 0.43 2.59
C MET A 301 37.54 -0.67 2.12
N ARG A 302 37.01 -1.70 1.46
CA ARG A 302 37.81 -2.81 0.91
C ARG A 302 38.80 -2.39 -0.17
N ARG A 303 38.54 -1.28 -0.85
CA ARG A 303 39.39 -0.75 -1.92
C ARG A 303 40.31 0.37 -1.47
N MET A 304 40.27 0.74 -0.18
CA MET A 304 41.16 1.75 0.37
C MET A 304 42.62 1.33 0.23
N LYS A 305 43.47 2.31 -0.04
CA LYS A 305 44.94 2.19 -0.10
C LYS A 305 45.54 3.33 0.72
N GLY A 306 46.76 3.14 1.20
CA GLY A 306 47.48 4.15 1.98
C GLY A 306 47.40 3.93 3.49
N ARG A 307 47.94 4.89 4.26
CA ARG A 307 48.15 4.79 5.72
C ARG A 307 46.87 5.03 6.54
N THR A 308 45.91 5.76 6.01
CA THR A 308 44.63 6.04 6.69
C THR A 308 43.62 4.95 6.37
N GLY A 309 43.14 4.25 7.39
CA GLY A 309 42.05 3.26 7.27
C GLY A 309 40.74 3.78 7.83
N ALA A 310 39.71 2.95 7.78
CA ALA A 310 38.40 3.23 8.33
C ALA A 310 37.87 2.03 9.11
N ALA A 311 37.05 2.30 10.12
CA ALA A 311 36.43 1.32 10.99
C ALA A 311 34.90 1.40 10.88
N THR A 312 34.24 0.25 10.92
CA THR A 312 32.78 0.10 11.02
C THR A 312 32.45 -0.73 12.24
N PHE A 313 31.61 -0.19 13.10
CA PHE A 313 31.02 -0.91 14.23
C PHE A 313 29.61 -1.33 13.87
N LYS A 314 29.30 -2.61 14.06
CA LYS A 314 27.94 -3.11 14.12
C LYS A 314 27.63 -3.36 15.59
N ILE A 315 26.82 -2.50 16.19
CA ILE A 315 26.52 -2.54 17.62
C ILE A 315 25.17 -3.23 17.82
N ASP A 316 25.13 -4.14 18.80
CA ASP A 316 23.92 -4.80 19.30
C ASP A 316 23.64 -4.30 20.72
N LEU A 317 22.41 -3.88 21.01
CA LEU A 317 22.01 -3.39 22.34
C LEU A 317 21.36 -4.49 23.18
N HIS A 318 21.65 -4.54 24.48
CA HIS A 318 20.98 -5.43 25.41
C HIS A 318 19.52 -5.02 25.61
N LYS A 319 18.58 -5.92 25.23
CA LYS A 319 17.13 -5.80 25.51
C LYS A 319 16.58 -4.37 25.32
N ALA A 320 16.91 -3.71 24.21
CA ALA A 320 16.77 -2.26 24.07
C ALA A 320 15.41 -1.66 24.50
N PHE A 321 14.29 -2.27 24.12
CA PHE A 321 12.96 -1.79 24.55
C PHE A 321 12.77 -1.92 26.07
N ASP A 322 13.27 -3.00 26.67
CA ASP A 322 13.04 -3.32 28.07
C ASP A 322 13.97 -2.51 29.00
N SER A 323 15.04 -1.90 28.49
CA SER A 323 16.10 -1.27 29.28
C SER A 323 16.08 0.26 29.34
N ILE A 324 15.32 0.94 28.48
CA ILE A 324 15.35 2.40 28.39
C ILE A 324 14.85 3.09 29.67
N SER A 325 15.63 4.04 30.19
CA SER A 325 15.29 4.86 31.36
C SER A 325 14.13 5.81 31.07
N TRP A 326 13.18 5.90 32.02
CA TRP A 326 12.06 6.81 31.93
C TRP A 326 12.46 8.26 32.19
N ASP A 327 13.43 8.51 33.07
CA ASP A 327 13.93 9.86 33.35
C ASP A 327 14.58 10.45 32.09
N PHE A 328 15.38 9.65 31.40
CA PHE A 328 15.96 10.04 30.11
C PHE A 328 14.87 10.28 29.05
N LEU A 329 13.83 9.44 29.01
CA LEU A 329 12.74 9.64 28.05
C LEU A 329 11.98 10.94 28.32
N LEU A 330 11.80 11.31 29.58
CA LEU A 330 11.20 12.59 29.97
C LEU A 330 12.04 13.76 29.46
N GLU A 331 13.36 13.74 29.67
CA GLU A 331 14.28 14.75 29.11
C GLU A 331 14.11 14.86 27.59
N VAL A 332 14.05 13.71 26.89
CA VAL A 332 13.89 13.68 25.44
C VAL A 332 12.58 14.33 24.98
N LEU A 333 11.47 14.07 25.67
CA LEU A 333 10.17 14.65 25.32
C LEU A 333 10.15 16.17 25.55
N VAL A 334 10.78 16.64 26.62
CA VAL A 334 10.94 18.07 26.92
C VAL A 334 11.78 18.74 25.84
N ASP A 335 12.93 18.16 25.50
CA ASP A 335 13.83 18.73 24.48
C ASP A 335 13.19 18.80 23.08
N PHE A 336 12.25 17.91 22.76
CA PHE A 336 11.50 17.95 21.50
C PHE A 336 10.34 18.96 21.51
N ASN A 337 10.16 19.71 22.60
CA ASN A 337 9.06 20.65 22.82
C ASN A 337 7.67 19.97 22.74
N ILE A 338 7.55 18.74 23.27
CA ILE A 338 6.25 18.08 23.41
C ILE A 338 5.46 18.78 24.54
N PRO A 339 4.15 19.07 24.37
CA PRO A 339 3.38 19.77 25.39
C PRO A 339 3.32 19.03 26.72
N ALA A 340 3.43 19.77 27.83
CA ALA A 340 3.43 19.22 29.18
C ALA A 340 2.21 18.30 29.50
N PRO A 341 0.95 18.60 29.09
CA PRO A 341 -0.17 17.68 29.31
C PRO A 341 0.03 16.32 28.63
N LEU A 342 0.55 16.32 27.40
CA LEU A 342 0.82 15.10 26.66
C LEU A 342 2.01 14.34 27.26
N ILE A 343 3.06 15.04 27.71
CA ILE A 343 4.17 14.40 28.45
C ILE A 343 3.63 13.69 29.69
N ARG A 344 2.81 14.35 30.52
CA ARG A 344 2.20 13.72 31.71
C ARG A 344 1.44 12.45 31.35
N LEU A 345 0.61 12.49 30.32
CA LEU A 345 -0.14 11.32 29.85
C LEU A 345 0.76 10.18 29.38
N ILE A 346 1.81 10.48 28.62
CA ILE A 346 2.78 9.49 28.14
C ILE A 346 3.51 8.86 29.33
N MET A 347 4.02 9.69 30.26
CA MET A 347 4.75 9.24 31.44
C MET A 347 3.85 8.42 32.38
N PHE A 348 2.59 8.83 32.58
CA PHE A 348 1.60 8.05 33.32
C PHE A 348 1.38 6.67 32.67
N SER A 349 1.21 6.66 31.34
CA SER A 349 0.93 5.43 30.57
C SER A 349 2.05 4.39 30.62
N ILE A 350 3.30 4.80 30.79
CA ILE A 350 4.47 3.90 30.86
C ILE A 350 4.87 3.56 32.30
N SER A 351 4.59 4.42 33.28
CA SER A 351 5.01 4.19 34.68
C SER A 351 3.94 3.51 35.54
N SER A 352 2.64 3.74 35.27
CA SER A 352 1.55 3.29 36.15
C SER A 352 0.96 1.91 35.80
N LEU A 353 1.63 1.15 34.94
CA LEU A 353 1.09 -0.09 34.37
C LEU A 353 1.41 -1.33 35.21
N LYS A 354 0.57 -2.36 35.11
CA LYS A 354 0.76 -3.67 35.75
C LYS A 354 0.92 -4.76 34.69
N LEU A 355 2.00 -5.54 34.78
CA LEU A 355 2.35 -6.62 33.86
C LEU A 355 2.12 -7.97 34.50
N SER A 356 1.53 -8.92 33.77
CA SER A 356 1.50 -10.34 34.15
C SER A 356 2.00 -11.21 33.01
N VAL A 357 2.76 -12.27 33.30
CA VAL A 357 3.27 -13.20 32.28
C VAL A 357 2.28 -14.35 32.10
N LEU A 358 1.92 -14.63 30.84
CA LEU A 358 1.14 -15.80 30.48
C LEU A 358 2.06 -17.01 30.29
N TRP A 359 1.95 -17.98 31.19
CA TRP A 359 2.73 -19.23 31.14
C TRP A 359 1.80 -20.43 30.99
N ASN A 360 1.96 -21.19 29.90
CA ASN A 360 1.10 -22.34 29.56
C ASN A 360 -0.41 -22.05 29.58
N GLY A 361 -0.80 -20.81 29.29
CA GLY A 361 -2.19 -20.37 29.27
C GLY A 361 -2.75 -19.92 30.63
N ASN A 362 -1.93 -19.96 31.69
CA ASN A 362 -2.25 -19.41 33.00
C ASN A 362 -1.59 -18.04 33.20
N GLU A 363 -2.24 -17.20 33.98
CA GLU A 363 -1.77 -15.88 34.38
C GLU A 363 -0.90 -15.97 35.65
N LEU A 364 0.29 -15.37 35.63
CA LEU A 364 1.15 -15.24 36.81
C LEU A 364 0.80 -13.95 37.59
N PRO A 365 1.29 -13.77 38.84
CA PRO A 365 1.04 -12.54 39.59
C PRO A 365 1.52 -11.27 38.86
N TYR A 366 0.80 -10.17 39.07
CA TYR A 366 1.15 -8.87 38.51
C TYR A 366 2.41 -8.30 39.16
N PHE A 367 3.22 -7.62 38.36
CA PHE A 367 4.35 -6.80 38.79
C PHE A 367 4.38 -5.46 38.05
N GLN A 368 5.04 -4.46 38.62
CA GLN A 368 5.23 -3.15 38.00
C GLN A 368 6.67 -3.03 37.47
N PRO A 369 6.87 -2.60 36.21
CA PRO A 369 8.20 -2.29 35.70
C PRO A 369 8.74 -1.00 36.34
N GLN A 370 10.06 -0.81 36.32
CA GLN A 370 10.73 0.42 36.75
C GLN A 370 11.32 1.23 35.59
N HIS A 371 11.46 0.60 34.42
CA HIS A 371 12.01 1.18 33.20
C HIS A 371 11.50 0.37 32.00
N GLY A 372 11.79 0.84 30.79
CA GLY A 372 11.46 0.15 29.55
C GLY A 372 10.14 0.58 28.90
N LEU A 373 9.90 0.05 27.70
CA LEU A 373 8.76 0.31 26.82
C LEU A 373 8.10 -1.01 26.39
N ARG A 374 6.78 -0.99 26.21
CA ARG A 374 5.99 -2.21 25.93
C ARG A 374 6.12 -2.67 24.48
N GLN A 375 6.62 -3.90 24.28
CA GLN A 375 6.69 -4.53 22.96
C GLN A 375 5.29 -4.97 22.46
N GLY A 376 4.59 -4.08 21.77
CA GLY A 376 3.20 -4.32 21.31
C GLY A 376 2.32 -3.08 21.35
N ASP A 377 2.81 -2.03 22.02
CA ASP A 377 2.20 -0.70 22.10
C ASP A 377 2.44 0.10 20.81
N PRO A 378 1.41 0.68 20.18
CA PRO A 378 1.57 1.55 19.02
C PRO A 378 2.54 2.73 19.24
N LEU A 379 2.62 3.28 20.46
CA LEU A 379 3.41 4.47 20.80
C LEU A 379 4.88 4.15 21.06
N SER A 380 5.16 3.00 21.69
CA SER A 380 6.52 2.62 22.14
C SER A 380 7.61 2.69 21.04
N PRO A 381 7.39 2.26 19.78
CA PRO A 381 8.38 2.39 18.72
C PRO A 381 8.81 3.83 18.42
N TYR A 382 7.89 4.79 18.56
CA TYR A 382 8.14 6.20 18.27
C TYR A 382 8.93 6.87 19.40
N LEU A 383 8.55 6.58 20.65
CA LEU A 383 9.33 7.00 21.82
C LEU A 383 10.77 6.46 21.75
N PHE A 384 10.93 5.21 21.34
CA PHE A 384 12.25 4.60 21.20
C PHE A 384 13.11 5.29 20.12
N ILE A 385 12.56 5.63 18.95
CA ILE A 385 13.36 6.32 17.92
C ILE A 385 13.68 7.76 18.31
N MET A 386 12.81 8.45 19.05
CA MET A 386 13.08 9.78 19.59
C MET A 386 14.26 9.73 20.57
N ALA A 387 14.28 8.73 21.45
CA ALA A 387 15.39 8.50 22.36
C ALA A 387 16.70 8.18 21.63
N MET A 388 16.66 7.31 20.61
CA MET A 388 17.82 7.00 19.77
C MET A 388 18.32 8.19 18.96
N GLU A 389 17.46 9.17 18.66
CA GLU A 389 17.86 10.38 17.93
C GLU A 389 18.81 11.25 18.77
N LYS A 390 18.74 11.20 20.10
CA LYS A 390 19.75 11.87 20.93
C LYS A 390 21.16 11.33 20.71
N LEU A 391 21.32 10.02 20.52
CA LEU A 391 22.62 9.46 20.14
C LEU A 391 23.08 9.99 18.77
N SER A 392 22.16 10.12 17.80
CA SER A 392 22.43 10.73 16.50
C SER A 392 22.93 12.17 16.67
N HIS A 393 22.27 12.98 17.50
CA HIS A 393 22.68 14.36 17.80
C HIS A 393 24.06 14.43 18.47
N MET A 394 24.35 13.57 19.45
CA MET A 394 25.67 13.50 20.10
C MET A 394 26.78 13.23 19.08
N ILE A 395 26.58 12.25 18.18
CA ILE A 395 27.53 11.92 17.12
C ILE A 395 27.68 13.09 16.14
N LEU A 396 26.57 13.69 15.69
CA LEU A 396 26.61 14.80 14.73
C LEU A 396 27.29 16.04 15.29
N SER A 397 27.07 16.37 16.57
CA SER A 397 27.78 17.45 17.27
C SER A 397 29.30 17.22 17.27
N GLN A 398 29.74 15.99 17.54
CA GLN A 398 31.16 15.64 17.48
C GLN A 398 31.72 15.68 16.05
N VAL A 399 30.92 15.37 15.02
CA VAL A 399 31.31 15.50 13.61
C VAL A 399 31.44 16.97 13.21
N GLN A 400 30.52 17.83 13.64
CA GLN A 400 30.52 19.26 13.33
C GLN A 400 31.70 19.99 13.97
N THR A 401 32.05 19.63 15.22
CA THR A 401 33.24 20.16 15.90
C THR A 401 34.57 19.62 15.33
N GLY A 402 34.52 18.65 14.41
CA GLY A 402 35.68 18.04 13.78
C GLY A 402 36.39 16.98 14.63
N SER A 403 35.90 16.75 15.85
CA SER A 403 36.40 15.71 16.78
C SER A 403 36.20 14.32 16.19
N TRP A 404 34.98 14.00 15.73
CA TRP A 404 34.66 12.74 15.07
C TRP A 404 34.94 12.83 13.58
N LYS A 405 35.76 11.92 13.05
CA LYS A 405 36.14 11.84 11.63
C LYS A 405 35.28 10.80 10.92
N PRO A 406 34.17 11.19 10.26
CA PRO A 406 33.27 10.26 9.58
C PRO A 406 33.93 9.63 8.34
N PHE A 407 33.41 8.47 7.93
CA PHE A 407 33.87 7.79 6.72
C PHE A 407 33.26 8.41 5.47
N LYS A 408 34.09 8.85 4.51
CA LYS A 408 33.62 9.38 3.22
C LYS A 408 33.52 8.27 2.17
N VAL A 409 32.33 8.04 1.61
CA VAL A 409 32.09 6.98 0.63
C VAL A 409 32.83 7.22 -0.70
N SER A 410 33.01 8.49 -1.08
CA SER A 410 33.83 8.94 -2.20
C SER A 410 34.54 10.26 -1.88
N ARG A 411 35.55 10.66 -2.68
CA ARG A 411 36.29 11.92 -2.48
C ARG A 411 35.34 13.12 -2.61
N GLY A 412 35.11 13.86 -1.54
CA GLY A 412 34.14 14.97 -1.52
C GLY A 412 32.67 14.53 -1.50
N GLY A 413 32.40 13.24 -1.31
CA GLY A 413 31.03 12.72 -1.19
C GLY A 413 30.52 12.65 0.25
N LEU A 414 29.30 12.14 0.41
CA LEU A 414 28.62 11.95 1.70
C LEU A 414 29.57 11.38 2.78
N ALA A 415 29.67 12.11 3.88
CA ALA A 415 30.38 11.72 5.09
C ALA A 415 29.41 10.93 5.99
N LEU A 416 29.71 9.65 6.20
CA LEU A 416 28.90 8.73 6.96
C LEU A 416 29.50 8.55 8.36
N SER A 417 28.77 8.94 9.40
CA SER A 417 29.14 8.70 10.81
C SER A 417 28.32 7.56 11.43
N HIS A 418 27.03 7.47 11.12
CA HIS A 418 26.14 6.46 11.66
C HIS A 418 24.97 6.13 10.71
N LEU A 419 24.37 4.96 10.90
CA LEU A 419 23.11 4.51 10.31
C LEU A 419 22.33 3.71 11.35
N PHE A 420 21.14 4.19 11.69
CA PHE A 420 20.28 3.56 12.68
C PHE A 420 19.03 2.95 12.04
N PHE A 421 18.65 1.80 12.58
CA PHE A 421 17.36 1.21 12.34
C PHE A 421 16.84 0.62 13.65
N ALA A 422 16.11 1.44 14.41
CA ALA A 422 15.74 1.12 15.78
C ALA A 422 16.99 0.74 16.61
N ASN A 423 17.09 -0.52 17.05
CA ASN A 423 18.19 -1.03 17.87
C ASN A 423 19.38 -1.58 17.07
N ASP A 424 19.28 -1.68 15.74
CA ASP A 424 20.39 -2.11 14.88
C ASP A 424 21.24 -0.89 14.48
N LEU A 425 22.40 -0.71 15.11
CA LEU A 425 23.26 0.46 14.91
C LEU A 425 24.51 0.12 14.10
N MET A 426 24.81 0.97 13.11
CA MET A 426 26.06 0.93 12.36
C MET A 426 26.78 2.26 12.52
N LEU A 427 28.02 2.24 13.02
CA LEU A 427 28.85 3.43 13.20
C LEU A 427 30.07 3.37 12.29
N PHE A 428 30.52 4.52 11.83
CA PHE A 428 31.61 4.68 10.87
C PHE A 428 32.56 5.79 11.31
N CYS A 429 33.85 5.48 11.38
CA CYS A 429 34.89 6.46 11.70
C CYS A 429 36.21 6.10 11.02
N GLN A 430 37.19 6.98 11.13
CA GLN A 430 38.57 6.67 10.76
C GLN A 430 39.16 5.61 11.72
N ALA A 431 39.93 4.66 11.21
CA ALA A 431 40.59 3.63 12.03
C ALA A 431 41.83 4.21 12.73
N SER A 432 41.62 4.82 13.90
CA SER A 432 42.70 5.26 14.80
C SER A 432 42.29 5.09 16.26
N GLN A 433 43.29 4.99 17.15
CA GLN A 433 43.07 4.84 18.59
C GLN A 433 42.21 5.98 19.17
N THR A 434 42.50 7.22 18.78
CA THR A 434 41.75 8.41 19.20
C THR A 434 40.28 8.37 18.79
N GLN A 435 39.98 7.89 17.58
CA GLN A 435 38.63 7.84 17.05
C GLN A 435 37.82 6.70 17.65
N ILE A 436 38.46 5.56 17.91
CA ILE A 436 37.79 4.43 18.58
C ILE A 436 37.49 4.75 20.05
N ALA A 437 38.43 5.38 20.76
CA ALA A 437 38.19 5.85 22.13
C ALA A 437 36.97 6.80 22.16
N MET A 438 36.95 7.80 21.26
CA MET A 438 35.82 8.73 21.13
C MET A 438 34.47 8.04 20.84
N VAL A 439 34.46 7.00 20.00
CA VAL A 439 33.25 6.18 19.75
C VAL A 439 32.77 5.53 21.05
N MET A 440 33.69 4.93 21.81
CA MET A 440 33.35 4.25 23.06
C MET A 440 32.92 5.23 24.15
N ASP A 441 33.57 6.38 24.25
CA ASP A 441 33.21 7.43 25.21
C ASP A 441 31.80 7.97 24.91
N CYS A 442 31.50 8.27 23.65
CA CYS A 442 30.17 8.71 23.21
C CYS A 442 29.09 7.67 23.54
N LEU A 443 29.37 6.39 23.31
CA LEU A 443 28.42 5.32 23.62
C LEU A 443 28.28 5.09 25.12
N SER A 444 29.35 5.24 25.90
CA SER A 444 29.34 5.12 27.36
C SER A 444 28.53 6.25 27.99
N GLU A 445 28.71 7.49 27.54
CA GLU A 445 27.91 8.64 27.97
C GLU A 445 26.43 8.43 27.65
N PHE A 446 26.11 8.01 26.44
CA PHE A 446 24.73 7.71 26.05
C PHE A 446 24.14 6.55 26.87
N SER A 447 24.90 5.48 27.11
CA SER A 447 24.47 4.34 27.93
C SER A 447 24.20 4.77 29.37
N GLY A 448 25.04 5.63 29.95
CA GLY A 448 24.90 6.12 31.32
C GLY A 448 23.63 6.95 31.53
N ARG A 449 23.18 7.70 30.51
CA ARG A 449 21.94 8.47 30.56
C ARG A 449 20.71 7.62 30.21
N SER A 450 20.78 6.88 29.10
CA SER A 450 19.62 6.18 28.54
C SER A 450 19.30 4.83 29.20
N GLY A 451 20.26 4.23 29.91
CA GLY A 451 20.18 2.83 30.38
C GLY A 451 20.38 1.78 29.28
N LEU A 452 20.70 2.19 28.05
CA LEU A 452 20.89 1.28 26.91
C LEU A 452 22.34 0.78 26.83
N GLU A 453 22.57 -0.42 27.37
CA GLU A 453 23.88 -1.05 27.35
C GLU A 453 24.23 -1.77 26.04
N ILE A 454 25.50 -1.72 25.66
CA ILE A 454 26.03 -2.42 24.49
C ILE A 454 26.29 -3.89 24.81
N ASN A 455 25.84 -4.77 23.93
CA ASN A 455 26.26 -6.17 23.91
C ASN A 455 27.58 -6.34 23.17
N LEU A 456 28.70 -6.25 23.88
CA LEU A 456 30.05 -6.37 23.30
C LEU A 456 30.26 -7.71 22.59
N ALA A 457 29.69 -8.80 23.13
CA ALA A 457 29.84 -10.15 22.57
C ALA A 457 29.12 -10.36 21.23
N LYS A 458 27.98 -9.67 21.01
CA LYS A 458 27.23 -9.71 19.76
C LYS A 458 27.62 -8.60 18.79
N SER A 459 28.21 -7.54 19.30
CA SER A 459 28.76 -6.45 18.51
C SER A 459 29.96 -6.91 17.71
N LYS A 460 30.21 -6.25 16.58
CA LYS A 460 31.29 -6.60 15.65
C LYS A 460 32.02 -5.37 15.17
N LEU A 461 33.35 -5.46 15.11
CA LEU A 461 34.21 -4.44 14.55
C LEU A 461 34.80 -4.91 13.22
N TYR A 462 34.61 -4.14 12.15
CA TYR A 462 35.25 -4.35 10.87
C TYR A 462 36.21 -3.20 10.58
N ILE A 463 37.46 -3.52 10.22
CA ILE A 463 38.49 -2.53 9.88
C ILE A 463 38.90 -2.73 8.42
N SER A 464 39.15 -1.63 7.72
CA SER A 464 39.56 -1.66 6.31
C SER A 464 40.88 -2.44 6.11
N PRO A 465 41.01 -3.25 5.04
CA PRO A 465 42.15 -4.15 4.86
C PRO A 465 43.52 -3.48 4.68
N ASN A 466 43.58 -2.16 4.50
CA ASN A 466 44.83 -1.41 4.38
C ASN A 466 45.51 -1.11 5.73
N ILE A 467 44.87 -1.45 6.85
CA ILE A 467 45.45 -1.38 8.20
C ILE A 467 46.12 -2.72 8.54
N GLN A 468 47.33 -2.67 9.11
CA GLN A 468 48.05 -3.85 9.54
C GLN A 468 47.31 -4.60 10.67
N SER A 469 47.35 -5.93 10.64
CA SER A 469 46.64 -6.79 11.60
C SER A 469 46.97 -6.49 13.07
N ASN A 470 48.24 -6.16 13.39
CA ASN A 470 48.65 -5.83 14.76
C ASN A 470 47.95 -4.57 15.26
N VAL A 471 47.84 -3.54 14.42
CA VAL A 471 47.12 -2.30 14.73
C VAL A 471 45.63 -2.58 14.86
N ALA A 472 45.05 -3.37 13.94
CA ALA A 472 43.64 -3.74 14.01
C ALA A 472 43.28 -4.52 15.29
N ASN A 473 44.16 -5.42 15.74
CA ASN A 473 44.00 -6.14 17.00
C ASN A 473 44.10 -5.21 18.22
N ALA A 474 45.07 -4.28 18.23
CA ALA A 474 45.17 -3.27 19.29
C ALA A 474 43.92 -2.40 19.39
N LEU A 475 43.36 -2.00 18.25
CA LEU A 475 42.10 -1.25 18.15
C LEU A 475 40.89 -2.06 18.65
N SER A 476 40.83 -3.36 18.36
CA SER A 476 39.80 -4.27 18.87
C SER A 476 39.89 -4.47 20.38
N SER A 477 41.11 -4.63 20.92
CA SER A 477 41.34 -4.73 22.37
C SER A 477 40.96 -3.45 23.10
N LEU A 478 41.19 -2.27 22.50
CA LEU A 478 40.83 -0.98 23.08
C LEU A 478 39.32 -0.84 23.33
N CYS A 479 38.48 -1.29 22.39
CA CYS A 479 37.03 -1.17 22.52
C CYS A 479 36.35 -2.42 23.08
N GLY A 480 37.07 -3.53 23.27
CA GLY A 480 36.51 -4.81 23.73
C GLY A 480 35.54 -5.48 22.75
N ILE A 481 35.50 -5.04 21.48
CA ILE A 481 34.59 -5.58 20.45
C ILE A 481 35.39 -6.49 19.51
N PRO A 482 34.96 -7.74 19.28
CA PRO A 482 35.68 -8.68 18.42
C PRO A 482 35.85 -8.18 16.98
N LEU A 483 37.09 -8.23 16.48
CA LEU A 483 37.40 -7.99 15.09
C LEU A 483 36.78 -9.06 14.18
N THR A 484 36.23 -8.65 13.05
CA THR A 484 35.67 -9.56 12.05
C THR A 484 36.08 -9.18 10.63
N CYS A 485 36.22 -10.17 9.76
CA CYS A 485 36.34 -9.97 8.32
C CYS A 485 34.96 -9.88 7.63
N ASN A 486 33.87 -10.20 8.35
CA ASN A 486 32.51 -10.22 7.81
C ASN A 486 31.46 -9.85 8.86
N LEU A 487 30.82 -8.68 8.67
CA LEU A 487 29.72 -8.18 9.52
C LEU A 487 28.47 -9.08 9.53
N GLY A 488 28.39 -10.05 8.60
CA GLY A 488 27.33 -11.05 8.50
C GLY A 488 26.04 -10.48 7.95
N VAL A 489 24.91 -10.91 8.55
CA VAL A 489 23.57 -10.45 8.17
C VAL A 489 23.28 -9.12 8.87
N TYR A 490 22.90 -8.10 8.09
CA TYR A 490 22.42 -6.81 8.59
C TYR A 490 21.02 -6.58 8.00
N LEU A 491 20.06 -6.25 8.87
CA LEU A 491 18.65 -6.08 8.50
C LEU A 491 18.13 -7.24 7.63
N GLY A 492 18.53 -8.49 7.88
CA GLY A 492 18.06 -9.65 7.11
C GLY A 492 18.74 -9.91 5.76
N VAL A 493 19.71 -9.09 5.34
CA VAL A 493 20.51 -9.27 4.11
C VAL A 493 22.00 -9.47 4.46
N PRO A 494 22.71 -10.44 3.85
CA PRO A 494 24.14 -10.59 4.06
C PRO A 494 24.92 -9.42 3.44
N ILE A 495 25.77 -8.77 4.24
CA ILE A 495 26.68 -7.72 3.73
C ILE A 495 27.82 -8.37 2.96
N ILE A 496 28.03 -7.92 1.73
CA ILE A 496 28.99 -8.52 0.79
C ILE A 496 30.38 -7.94 1.06
N HIS A 497 31.27 -8.77 1.61
CA HIS A 497 32.68 -8.48 1.86
C HIS A 497 33.61 -9.15 0.83
N GLY A 498 33.06 -9.69 -0.26
CA GLY A 498 33.78 -10.51 -1.25
C GLY A 498 33.24 -10.38 -2.67
N ARG A 499 33.55 -11.36 -3.53
CA ARG A 499 32.78 -11.60 -4.76
C ARG A 499 31.44 -12.22 -4.34
N SER A 500 30.35 -11.68 -4.88
CA SER A 500 29.04 -12.30 -4.69
C SER A 500 28.98 -13.60 -5.49
N THR A 501 28.68 -14.72 -4.83
CA THR A 501 28.59 -16.05 -5.44
C THR A 501 27.20 -16.65 -5.21
N THR A 502 26.85 -17.72 -5.93
CA THR A 502 25.60 -18.46 -5.68
C THR A 502 25.50 -18.95 -4.23
N ALA A 503 26.64 -19.25 -3.58
CA ALA A 503 26.67 -19.65 -2.17
C ALA A 503 26.17 -18.54 -1.22
N THR A 504 26.41 -17.26 -1.54
CA THR A 504 25.97 -16.11 -0.73
C THR A 504 24.45 -16.07 -0.55
N TYR A 505 23.68 -16.56 -1.53
CA TYR A 505 22.21 -16.51 -1.53
C TYR A 505 21.56 -17.89 -1.33
N LYS A 506 22.35 -18.92 -1.01
CA LYS A 506 21.83 -20.29 -0.80
C LYS A 506 20.80 -20.35 0.33
N TYR A 507 20.96 -19.53 1.36
CA TYR A 507 20.02 -19.42 2.48
C TYR A 507 18.57 -19.10 2.05
N ILE A 508 18.39 -18.39 0.92
CA ILE A 508 17.07 -18.07 0.38
C ILE A 508 16.38 -19.34 -0.09
N VAL A 509 17.11 -20.18 -0.82
CA VAL A 509 16.64 -21.47 -1.34
C VAL A 509 16.36 -22.43 -0.18
N GLU A 510 17.25 -22.49 0.80
CA GLU A 510 17.09 -23.32 2.01
C GLU A 510 15.83 -22.92 2.82
N LYS A 511 15.57 -21.62 3.00
CA LYS A 511 14.33 -21.15 3.65
C LYS A 511 13.08 -21.60 2.91
N ILE A 512 13.09 -21.56 1.57
CA ILE A 512 11.96 -22.05 0.76
C ILE A 512 11.82 -23.57 0.94
N GLN A 513 12.91 -24.33 0.90
CA GLN A 513 12.89 -25.78 1.09
C GLN A 513 12.33 -26.19 2.46
N ILE A 514 12.76 -25.54 3.54
CA ILE A 514 12.24 -25.79 4.90
C ILE A 514 10.72 -25.57 4.94
N LYS A 515 10.25 -24.46 4.37
CA LYS A 515 8.80 -24.17 4.28
C LYS A 515 8.06 -25.21 3.43
N LEU A 516 8.60 -25.60 2.28
CA LEU A 516 8.03 -26.64 1.43
C LEU A 516 7.99 -28.01 2.13
N ALA A 517 9.02 -28.38 2.89
CA ALA A 517 9.10 -29.63 3.62
C ALA A 517 8.03 -29.72 4.73
N SER A 518 7.72 -28.60 5.38
CA SER A 518 6.63 -28.53 6.36
C SER A 518 5.23 -28.71 5.76
N TRP A 519 5.07 -28.67 4.43
CA TRP A 519 3.77 -28.78 3.77
C TRP A 519 3.59 -30.17 3.15
N LYS A 520 2.65 -30.95 3.68
CA LYS A 520 2.19 -32.17 3.01
C LYS A 520 1.45 -31.80 1.73
N GLN A 521 2.11 -31.94 0.57
CA GLN A 521 1.56 -31.52 -0.73
C GLN A 521 0.32 -32.34 -1.10
N SER A 522 0.23 -33.58 -0.62
CA SER A 522 -0.90 -34.49 -0.82
C SER A 522 -2.23 -33.95 -0.25
N LEU A 523 -2.18 -33.16 0.82
CA LEU A 523 -3.38 -32.58 1.46
C LEU A 523 -3.86 -31.30 0.77
N LEU A 524 -3.05 -30.73 -0.13
CA LEU A 524 -3.31 -29.43 -0.73
C LEU A 524 -3.79 -29.55 -2.18
N SER A 525 -4.92 -28.89 -2.46
CA SER A 525 -5.39 -28.74 -3.84
C SER A 525 -4.50 -27.82 -4.66
N PHE A 526 -4.49 -27.97 -5.98
CA PHE A 526 -3.69 -27.13 -6.87
C PHE A 526 -3.92 -25.62 -6.66
N ALA A 527 -5.19 -25.21 -6.48
CA ALA A 527 -5.53 -23.82 -6.19
C ALA A 527 -4.87 -23.32 -4.89
N SER A 528 -4.85 -24.15 -3.84
CA SER A 528 -4.17 -23.86 -2.57
C SER A 528 -2.66 -23.76 -2.75
N ARG A 529 -2.05 -24.68 -3.50
CA ARG A 529 -0.61 -24.65 -3.81
C ARG A 529 -0.22 -23.40 -4.57
N ARG A 530 -0.99 -23.01 -5.60
CA ARG A 530 -0.79 -21.76 -6.34
C ARG A 530 -0.80 -20.55 -5.42
N ILE A 531 -1.76 -20.48 -4.48
CA ILE A 531 -1.85 -19.39 -3.51
C ILE A 531 -0.60 -19.38 -2.62
N LEU A 532 -0.19 -20.53 -2.06
CA LEU A 532 1.03 -20.63 -1.24
C LEU A 532 2.30 -20.26 -2.02
N VAL A 533 2.38 -20.64 -3.30
CA VAL A 533 3.49 -20.23 -4.15
C VAL A 533 3.55 -18.71 -4.23
N GLN A 534 2.40 -18.09 -4.53
CA GLN A 534 2.27 -16.65 -4.73
C GLN A 534 2.49 -15.85 -3.43
N SER A 535 1.91 -16.28 -2.31
CA SER A 535 1.89 -15.50 -1.06
C SER A 535 3.09 -15.79 -0.14
N VAL A 536 3.70 -16.97 -0.24
CA VAL A 536 4.79 -17.39 0.66
C VAL A 536 6.10 -17.59 -0.08
N THR A 537 6.20 -18.56 -0.98
CA THR A 537 7.52 -18.92 -1.54
C THR A 537 8.09 -17.85 -2.47
N SER A 538 7.23 -17.17 -3.25
CA SER A 538 7.63 -16.07 -4.14
C SER A 538 7.91 -14.77 -3.37
N SER A 539 7.37 -14.63 -2.15
CA SER A 539 7.58 -13.44 -1.32
C SER A 539 8.84 -13.52 -0.46
N ILE A 540 9.31 -14.71 -0.07
CA ILE A 540 10.58 -14.92 0.64
C ILE A 540 11.78 -14.19 0.00
N PRO A 541 12.08 -14.35 -1.30
CA PRO A 541 13.25 -13.70 -1.92
C PRO A 541 13.05 -12.20 -2.14
N THR A 542 11.81 -11.70 -2.11
CA THR A 542 11.46 -10.32 -2.47
C THR A 542 12.22 -9.30 -1.62
N TYR A 543 12.47 -9.61 -0.35
CA TYR A 543 13.21 -8.70 0.54
C TYR A 543 14.66 -8.50 0.10
N SER A 544 15.36 -9.57 -0.29
CA SER A 544 16.73 -9.48 -0.81
C SER A 544 16.77 -8.88 -2.22
N MET A 545 15.78 -9.20 -3.06
CA MET A 545 15.66 -8.66 -4.42
C MET A 545 15.54 -7.12 -4.47
N GLN A 546 15.13 -6.47 -3.37
CA GLN A 546 15.03 -5.00 -3.27
C GLN A 546 16.39 -4.30 -3.23
N SER A 547 17.47 -4.97 -2.82
CA SER A 547 18.81 -4.36 -2.68
C SER A 547 19.85 -4.91 -3.64
N VAL A 548 19.63 -6.11 -4.20
CA VAL A 548 20.60 -6.77 -5.09
C VAL A 548 19.93 -7.57 -6.21
N LEU A 549 20.57 -7.59 -7.38
CA LEU A 549 20.22 -8.50 -8.46
C LEU A 549 20.83 -9.88 -8.16
N LEU A 550 19.98 -10.84 -7.79
CA LEU A 550 20.38 -12.22 -7.52
C LEU A 550 20.96 -12.89 -8.78
N PRO A 551 21.91 -13.82 -8.63
CA PRO A 551 22.39 -14.64 -9.73
C PRO A 551 21.23 -15.38 -10.40
N LYS A 552 21.25 -15.44 -11.74
CA LYS A 552 20.20 -16.13 -12.52
C LYS A 552 20.02 -17.59 -12.06
N SER A 553 21.11 -18.29 -11.73
CA SER A 553 21.07 -19.66 -11.20
C SER A 553 20.28 -19.77 -9.88
N THR A 554 20.37 -18.79 -8.98
CA THR A 554 19.56 -18.73 -7.75
C THR A 554 18.09 -18.53 -8.08
N CYS A 555 17.75 -17.62 -9.00
CA CYS A 555 16.37 -17.41 -9.44
C CYS A 555 15.79 -18.66 -10.12
N ASP A 556 16.56 -19.33 -10.97
CA ASP A 556 16.15 -20.57 -11.64
C ASP A 556 15.94 -21.71 -10.63
N ALA A 557 16.75 -21.77 -9.56
CA ALA A 557 16.55 -22.73 -8.47
C ALA A 557 15.24 -22.46 -7.71
N ILE A 558 14.92 -21.20 -7.41
CA ILE A 558 13.66 -20.79 -6.78
C ILE A 558 12.46 -21.17 -7.67
N ASP A 559 12.51 -20.81 -8.95
CA ASP A 559 11.45 -21.12 -9.91
C ASP A 559 11.29 -22.64 -10.10
N SER A 560 12.39 -23.40 -10.06
CA SER A 560 12.36 -24.86 -10.10
C SER A 560 11.67 -25.46 -8.87
N LEU A 561 11.95 -24.97 -7.66
CA LEU A 561 11.26 -25.40 -6.44
C LEU A 561 9.77 -25.07 -6.47
N ASN A 562 9.41 -23.86 -6.88
CA ASN A 562 8.03 -23.42 -6.98
C ASN A 562 7.25 -24.25 -8.01
N ARG A 563 7.87 -24.54 -9.16
CA ARG A 563 7.31 -25.42 -10.18
C ARG A 563 7.12 -26.84 -9.68
N LYS A 564 8.13 -27.42 -9.00
CA LYS A 564 8.06 -28.76 -8.40
C LYS A 564 6.95 -28.85 -7.37
N PHE A 565 6.81 -27.86 -6.49
CA PHE A 565 5.74 -27.82 -5.50
C PHE A 565 4.35 -27.66 -6.13
N LEU A 566 4.24 -26.84 -7.18
CA LEU A 566 2.97 -26.60 -7.86
C LEU A 566 2.42 -27.90 -8.50
N TRP A 567 3.28 -28.65 -9.19
CA TRP A 567 2.89 -29.85 -9.94
C TRP A 567 3.09 -31.18 -9.20
N GLY A 568 4.00 -31.25 -8.22
CA GLY A 568 4.47 -32.47 -7.56
C GLY A 568 3.48 -33.13 -6.59
N SER A 569 3.91 -34.22 -5.97
CA SER A 569 3.22 -34.91 -4.86
C SER A 569 4.22 -35.49 -3.86
N ASP A 570 3.75 -35.85 -2.67
CA ASP A 570 4.59 -36.39 -1.59
C ASP A 570 5.16 -37.80 -1.90
N SER A 571 4.61 -38.51 -2.88
CA SER A 571 5.16 -39.78 -3.37
C SER A 571 6.39 -39.53 -4.27
N ASN A 572 7.45 -40.32 -4.11
CA ASN A 572 8.71 -40.29 -4.89
C ASN A 572 8.55 -40.42 -6.43
N SER A 573 7.31 -40.50 -6.93
CA SER A 573 6.97 -40.46 -8.35
C SER A 573 6.89 -39.00 -8.86
N ALA A 574 7.80 -38.61 -9.75
CA ALA A 574 7.74 -37.30 -10.41
C ALA A 574 6.43 -37.13 -11.21
N LYS A 575 5.52 -36.25 -10.77
CA LYS A 575 4.34 -35.89 -11.57
C LYS A 575 4.73 -35.01 -12.75
N LEU A 576 4.05 -35.22 -13.88
CA LEU A 576 4.24 -34.45 -15.09
C LEU A 576 3.85 -32.97 -14.90
N HIS A 577 4.72 -32.08 -15.38
CA HIS A 577 4.39 -30.69 -15.57
C HIS A 577 3.47 -30.55 -16.80
N LEU A 578 2.21 -30.19 -16.59
CA LEU A 578 1.21 -30.13 -17.67
C LEU A 578 1.38 -28.91 -18.57
N VAL A 579 1.84 -27.80 -17.99
CA VAL A 579 2.01 -26.49 -18.66
C VAL A 579 3.40 -25.95 -18.34
N SER A 580 4.03 -25.29 -19.33
CA SER A 580 5.35 -24.69 -19.17
C SER A 580 5.35 -23.62 -18.08
N TRP A 581 6.48 -23.44 -17.37
CA TRP A 581 6.57 -22.41 -16.33
C TRP A 581 6.38 -21.00 -16.89
N GLY A 582 6.91 -20.75 -18.10
CA GLY A 582 6.71 -19.47 -18.80
C GLY A 582 5.23 -19.17 -19.04
N ASP A 583 4.41 -20.15 -19.44
CA ASP A 583 2.97 -19.97 -19.61
C ASP A 583 2.24 -19.82 -18.28
N VAL A 584 2.66 -20.56 -17.24
CA VAL A 584 2.12 -20.43 -15.88
C VAL A 584 2.33 -19.02 -15.32
N CYS A 585 3.47 -18.40 -15.60
CA CYS A 585 3.81 -17.05 -15.13
C CYS A 585 3.16 -15.92 -15.95
N ARG A 586 2.39 -16.23 -17.00
CA ARG A 586 1.63 -15.19 -17.73
C ARG A 586 0.49 -14.62 -16.88
N PRO A 587 0.02 -13.40 -17.16
CA PRO A 587 -1.18 -12.85 -16.55
C PRO A 587 -2.40 -13.76 -16.80
N ARG A 588 -3.33 -13.75 -15.84
CA ARG A 588 -4.60 -14.50 -15.94
C ARG A 588 -5.38 -14.17 -17.21
N GLY A 589 -5.42 -12.88 -17.58
CA GLY A 589 -6.08 -12.40 -18.80
C GLY A 589 -5.45 -12.89 -20.11
N GLN A 590 -4.21 -13.37 -20.06
CA GLN A 590 -3.42 -13.87 -21.19
C GLN A 590 -3.16 -15.39 -21.11
N GLY A 591 -3.90 -16.08 -20.24
CA GLY A 591 -3.89 -17.54 -20.17
C GLY A 591 -2.80 -18.15 -19.31
N GLY A 592 -2.20 -17.40 -18.40
CA GLY A 592 -1.41 -17.94 -17.30
C GLY A 592 -2.14 -17.96 -15.96
N LEU A 593 -1.41 -18.22 -14.89
CA LEU A 593 -1.93 -18.31 -13.51
C LEU A 593 -1.63 -17.06 -12.67
N GLY A 594 -0.94 -16.07 -13.24
CA GLY A 594 -0.54 -14.84 -12.55
C GLY A 594 0.61 -15.02 -11.56
N LEU A 595 1.39 -16.10 -11.70
CA LEU A 595 2.66 -16.26 -10.97
C LEU A 595 3.75 -15.41 -11.63
N ARG A 596 4.84 -15.12 -10.91
CA ARG A 596 5.95 -14.32 -11.45
C ARG A 596 7.21 -15.15 -11.58
N THR A 597 7.99 -14.91 -12.63
CA THR A 597 9.34 -15.48 -12.71
C THR A 597 10.25 -14.74 -11.73
N SER A 598 11.10 -15.46 -11.01
CA SER A 598 11.93 -14.85 -9.96
C SER A 598 12.92 -13.83 -10.52
N PHE A 599 13.46 -14.07 -11.71
CA PHE A 599 14.45 -13.18 -12.34
C PHE A 599 13.86 -11.87 -12.86
N GLU A 600 12.74 -11.91 -13.59
CA GLU A 600 12.07 -10.69 -14.08
C GLU A 600 11.51 -9.86 -12.91
N ASN A 601 10.99 -10.52 -11.87
CA ASN A 601 10.54 -9.85 -10.65
C ASN A 601 11.71 -9.15 -9.93
N ASN A 602 12.89 -9.77 -9.87
CA ASN A 602 14.09 -9.11 -9.32
C ASN A 602 14.53 -7.91 -10.17
N LYS A 603 14.53 -8.03 -11.50
CA LYS A 603 14.82 -6.89 -12.40
C LYS A 603 13.89 -5.71 -12.12
N ALA A 604 12.59 -5.96 -11.94
CA ALA A 604 11.62 -4.90 -11.61
C ALA A 604 11.91 -4.23 -10.25
N PHE A 605 12.38 -4.97 -9.24
CA PHE A 605 12.83 -4.37 -7.97
C PHE A 605 14.06 -3.49 -8.12
N ILE A 606 15.05 -3.92 -8.90
CA ILE A 606 16.27 -3.15 -9.11
C ILE A 606 16.03 -1.94 -10.01
N ALA A 607 15.12 -2.04 -10.98
CA ALA A 607 14.62 -0.90 -11.74
C ALA A 607 13.99 0.16 -10.83
N LYS A 608 13.33 -0.23 -9.73
CA LYS A 608 12.85 0.74 -8.73
C LYS A 608 13.98 1.57 -8.14
N LEU A 609 15.13 0.97 -7.80
CA LEU A 609 16.28 1.71 -7.29
C LEU A 609 16.83 2.67 -8.35
N GLY A 610 16.94 2.22 -9.60
CA GLY A 610 17.35 3.08 -10.70
C GLY A 610 16.39 4.24 -10.95
N TRP A 611 15.08 4.01 -10.81
CA TRP A 611 14.06 5.06 -10.86
C TRP A 611 14.25 6.09 -9.74
N GLN A 612 14.48 5.65 -8.50
CA GLN A 612 14.72 6.58 -7.37
C GLN A 612 15.96 7.45 -7.55
N LEU A 613 17.01 6.93 -8.22
CA LEU A 613 18.18 7.70 -8.60
C LEU A 613 17.88 8.71 -9.71
N LEU A 614 17.09 8.31 -10.73
CA LEU A 614 16.71 9.18 -11.85
C LEU A 614 15.79 10.32 -11.42
N SER A 615 14.79 10.03 -10.60
CA SER A 615 13.84 11.03 -10.09
C SER A 615 14.44 11.96 -9.03
N GLY A 616 15.75 11.85 -8.75
CA GLY A 616 16.43 12.76 -7.83
C GLY A 616 15.91 12.72 -6.39
N GLN A 617 15.42 11.57 -5.90
CA GLN A 617 14.90 11.49 -4.53
C GLN A 617 15.98 11.94 -3.53
N ASN A 618 15.60 12.85 -2.62
CA ASN A 618 16.49 13.39 -1.60
C ASN A 618 16.77 12.36 -0.48
N LYS A 619 17.45 11.27 -0.83
CA LYS A 619 17.82 10.17 0.06
C LYS A 619 19.35 10.11 0.18
N PRO A 620 19.91 9.84 1.37
CA PRO A 620 21.36 9.79 1.56
C PRO A 620 22.05 8.77 0.64
N TRP A 621 21.42 7.62 0.36
CA TRP A 621 21.98 6.62 -0.54
C TRP A 621 21.97 7.06 -2.01
N CYS A 622 20.95 7.81 -2.44
CA CYS A 622 20.90 8.40 -3.78
C CYS A 622 22.03 9.40 -3.95
N GLN A 623 22.20 10.33 -2.99
CA GLN A 623 23.28 11.30 -2.98
C GLN A 623 24.66 10.61 -3.01
N ALA A 624 24.87 9.60 -2.16
CA ALA A 624 26.13 8.87 -2.09
C ALA A 624 26.50 8.16 -3.42
N LEU A 625 25.54 7.51 -4.08
CA LEU A 625 25.77 6.85 -5.36
C LEU A 625 25.93 7.85 -6.50
N SER A 626 25.11 8.90 -6.56
CA SER A 626 25.20 9.94 -7.59
C SER A 626 26.55 10.66 -7.53
N GLN A 627 26.99 11.09 -6.34
CA GLN A 627 28.30 11.71 -6.15
C GLN A 627 29.47 10.76 -6.44
N LYS A 628 29.28 9.44 -6.29
CA LYS A 628 30.34 8.46 -6.54
C LYS A 628 30.45 8.06 -8.02
N TYR A 629 29.32 7.89 -8.71
CA TYR A 629 29.27 7.27 -10.04
C TYR A 629 28.75 8.18 -11.15
N LEU A 630 28.01 9.25 -10.84
CA LEU A 630 27.33 10.13 -11.83
C LEU A 630 27.94 11.53 -11.94
N ARG A 631 29.21 11.73 -11.58
CA ARG A 631 29.86 13.06 -11.62
C ARG A 631 29.89 13.71 -13.00
N THR A 632 29.99 12.91 -14.06
CA THR A 632 30.23 13.39 -15.43
C THR A 632 29.20 12.85 -16.43
N GLY A 633 28.07 12.31 -15.97
CA GLY A 633 27.08 11.75 -16.88
C GLY A 633 25.79 11.25 -16.21
N SER A 634 24.81 10.90 -17.04
CA SER A 634 23.50 10.41 -16.61
C SER A 634 23.50 8.92 -16.29
N LEU A 635 22.52 8.46 -15.49
CA LEU A 635 22.34 7.03 -15.21
C LEU A 635 22.16 6.21 -16.49
N MET A 636 21.56 6.79 -17.53
CA MET A 636 21.27 6.11 -18.81
C MET A 636 22.53 5.89 -19.66
N ASN A 637 23.54 6.75 -19.54
CA ASN A 637 24.73 6.72 -20.40
C ASN A 637 26.01 6.31 -19.65
N CYS A 638 25.96 6.16 -18.33
CA CYS A 638 27.12 5.78 -17.52
C CYS A 638 27.68 4.39 -17.90
N PRO A 639 28.98 4.24 -18.19
CA PRO A 639 29.59 2.94 -18.51
C PRO A 639 29.75 2.06 -17.25
N SER A 640 29.74 0.74 -17.44
CA SER A 640 30.02 -0.20 -16.34
C SER A 640 31.52 -0.29 -16.07
N GLN A 641 31.95 0.12 -14.88
CA GLN A 641 33.35 -0.01 -14.46
C GLN A 641 33.56 -1.29 -13.64
N SER A 642 34.70 -1.96 -13.85
CA SER A 642 35.07 -3.17 -13.09
C SER A 642 35.25 -2.90 -11.59
N ALA A 643 35.53 -1.65 -11.21
CA ALA A 643 35.71 -1.21 -9.83
C ALA A 643 34.40 -0.92 -9.08
N SER A 644 33.25 -0.92 -9.76
CA SER A 644 31.95 -0.58 -9.17
C SER A 644 31.42 -1.61 -8.17
N SER A 645 30.60 -1.15 -7.23
CA SER A 645 29.93 -2.01 -6.26
C SER A 645 28.96 -2.99 -6.91
N VAL A 646 28.57 -4.03 -6.17
CA VAL A 646 27.58 -5.02 -6.64
C VAL A 646 26.22 -4.36 -6.86
N THR A 647 25.82 -3.46 -5.96
CA THR A 647 24.56 -2.71 -6.04
C THR A 647 24.54 -1.82 -7.29
N TRP A 648 25.61 -1.04 -7.53
CA TRP A 648 25.70 -0.20 -8.73
C TRP A 648 25.62 -1.03 -10.01
N ARG A 649 26.39 -2.13 -10.09
CA ARG A 649 26.33 -3.04 -11.25
C ARG A 649 24.96 -3.67 -11.44
N SER A 650 24.23 -3.94 -10.36
CA SER A 650 22.85 -4.45 -10.43
C SER A 650 21.92 -3.43 -11.09
N ILE A 651 22.03 -2.15 -10.68
CA ILE A 651 21.25 -1.04 -11.25
C ILE A 651 21.56 -0.89 -12.74
N LEU A 652 22.85 -0.85 -13.13
CA LEU A 652 23.22 -0.73 -14.55
C LEU A 652 22.71 -1.91 -15.40
N LYS A 653 22.72 -3.14 -14.87
CA LYS A 653 22.18 -4.33 -15.56
C LYS A 653 20.67 -4.31 -15.79
N CYS A 654 19.94 -3.47 -15.05
CA CYS A 654 18.48 -3.33 -15.16
C CYS A 654 18.07 -1.99 -15.80
N ARG A 655 19.03 -1.28 -16.44
CA ARG A 655 18.76 -0.04 -17.17
C ARG A 655 17.80 -0.26 -18.35
N ASP A 656 17.87 -1.43 -18.98
CA ASP A 656 16.94 -1.86 -20.04
C ASP A 656 15.47 -1.70 -19.59
N VAL A 657 15.16 -2.08 -18.36
CA VAL A 657 13.81 -1.93 -17.78
C VAL A 657 13.40 -0.47 -17.67
N LEU A 658 14.34 0.40 -17.28
CA LEU A 658 14.09 1.85 -17.18
C LEU A 658 13.85 2.46 -18.55
N GLN A 659 14.66 2.11 -19.56
CA GLN A 659 14.50 2.62 -20.93
C GLN A 659 13.12 2.30 -21.51
N LEU A 660 12.52 1.16 -21.14
CA LEU A 660 11.17 0.81 -21.57
C LEU A 660 10.10 1.78 -21.04
N GLY A 661 10.24 2.24 -19.78
CA GLY A 661 9.16 2.95 -19.07
C GLY A 661 9.39 4.41 -18.72
N VAL A 662 10.64 4.88 -18.69
CA VAL A 662 10.97 6.29 -18.38
C VAL A 662 10.61 7.16 -19.57
N ARG A 663 9.84 8.22 -19.31
CA ARG A 663 9.56 9.30 -20.23
C ARG A 663 9.86 10.64 -19.56
N TRP A 664 10.16 11.65 -20.35
CA TRP A 664 10.44 12.98 -19.82
C TRP A 664 9.28 13.93 -20.05
N GLN A 665 8.97 14.72 -19.02
CA GLN A 665 8.05 15.85 -19.09
C GLN A 665 8.87 17.12 -19.31
N VAL A 666 8.43 17.94 -20.26
CA VAL A 666 9.15 19.14 -20.71
C VAL A 666 8.95 20.28 -19.71
N GLY A 667 10.06 20.83 -19.23
CA GLY A 667 10.08 22.06 -18.43
C GLY A 667 10.29 23.33 -19.26
N SER A 668 10.09 24.49 -18.63
CA SER A 668 10.19 25.81 -19.28
C SER A 668 11.59 26.14 -19.79
N SER A 669 12.63 25.61 -19.13
CA SER A 669 14.05 25.73 -19.50
C SER A 669 14.65 24.35 -19.82
N SER A 670 13.94 23.57 -20.64
CA SER A 670 14.24 22.17 -20.88
C SER A 670 15.64 21.92 -21.45
N ASN A 671 16.37 20.99 -20.81
CA ASN A 671 17.65 20.45 -21.30
C ASN A 671 17.49 19.07 -21.95
N ILE A 672 16.24 18.61 -22.14
CA ILE A 672 15.93 17.34 -22.82
C ILE A 672 16.46 17.42 -24.25
N LYS A 673 17.19 16.40 -24.70
CA LYS A 673 17.65 16.34 -26.10
C LYS A 673 16.48 15.98 -27.02
N PHE A 674 16.12 16.89 -27.92
CA PHE A 674 14.92 16.77 -28.76
C PHE A 674 14.82 15.41 -29.46
N TRP A 675 15.90 14.97 -30.12
CA TRP A 675 15.93 13.73 -30.90
C TRP A 675 16.27 12.46 -30.11
N HIS A 676 17.06 12.58 -29.05
CA HIS A 676 17.72 11.45 -28.39
C HIS A 676 16.99 10.92 -27.17
N ASP A 677 16.22 11.78 -26.49
CA ASP A 677 15.46 11.43 -25.31
C ASP A 677 14.02 11.07 -25.66
N THR A 678 13.38 10.25 -24.83
CA THR A 678 12.00 9.80 -25.04
C THR A 678 11.04 10.68 -24.24
N TRP A 679 10.55 11.74 -24.86
CA TRP A 679 9.59 12.67 -24.27
C TRP A 679 8.23 12.70 -25.02
N VAL A 680 8.20 12.18 -26.26
CA VAL A 680 6.97 11.98 -27.06
C VAL A 680 6.69 10.49 -27.25
N GLY A 681 5.49 10.03 -26.86
CA GLY A 681 5.04 8.67 -27.12
C GLY A 681 5.93 7.57 -26.50
N HIS A 682 6.38 6.61 -27.32
CA HIS A 682 7.02 5.38 -26.84
C HIS A 682 8.41 5.07 -27.44
N LYS A 683 8.93 5.94 -28.32
CA LYS A 683 10.23 5.81 -28.98
C LYS A 683 10.90 7.18 -29.08
N LYS A 684 12.18 7.20 -29.43
CA LYS A 684 12.90 8.44 -29.70
C LYS A 684 12.37 9.08 -30.98
N LEU A 685 12.32 10.41 -31.03
CA LEU A 685 11.90 11.10 -32.26
C LEU A 685 12.82 10.78 -33.44
N LEU A 686 14.10 10.50 -33.17
CA LEU A 686 15.07 10.01 -34.16
C LEU A 686 14.58 8.76 -34.92
N ASP A 687 13.84 7.86 -34.25
CA ASP A 687 13.32 6.64 -34.87
C ASP A 687 12.13 6.89 -35.82
N PHE A 688 11.57 8.11 -35.81
CA PHE A 688 10.47 8.55 -36.67
C PHE A 688 10.91 9.51 -37.77
N ALA A 689 12.20 9.89 -37.83
CA ALA A 689 12.71 10.83 -38.81
C ALA A 689 12.50 10.28 -40.23
N ILE A 690 11.83 11.06 -41.09
CA ILE A 690 11.57 10.71 -42.50
C ILE A 690 12.80 11.03 -43.36
N GLN A 691 13.61 12.01 -42.94
CA GLN A 691 14.80 12.49 -43.62
C GLN A 691 16.02 12.55 -42.68
N PRO A 692 17.26 12.58 -43.21
CA PRO A 692 18.46 12.81 -42.41
C PRO A 692 18.37 14.15 -41.67
N ILE A 693 18.60 14.14 -40.36
CA ILE A 693 18.52 15.35 -39.53
C ILE A 693 19.78 16.18 -39.76
N PRO A 694 19.66 17.49 -40.06
CA PRO A 694 20.80 18.39 -40.15
C PRO A 694 21.63 18.40 -38.86
N GLN A 695 22.96 18.47 -38.99
CA GLN A 695 23.88 18.41 -37.84
C GLN A 695 23.69 19.57 -36.86
N GLU A 696 23.13 20.69 -37.31
CA GLU A 696 22.78 21.85 -36.48
C GLU A 696 21.56 21.60 -35.57
N LEU A 697 20.66 20.69 -35.96
CA LEU A 697 19.41 20.41 -35.24
C LEU A 697 19.49 19.19 -34.31
N ILE A 698 20.47 18.31 -34.52
CA ILE A 698 20.49 16.96 -33.92
C ILE A 698 20.73 16.95 -32.40
N ASP A 699 21.47 17.94 -31.89
CA ASP A 699 21.83 18.08 -30.48
C ASP A 699 21.08 19.23 -29.78
N LEU A 700 20.14 19.88 -30.45
CA LEU A 700 19.37 20.97 -29.85
C LEU A 700 18.45 20.45 -28.72
N PRO A 701 18.33 21.21 -27.62
CA PRO A 701 17.37 20.91 -26.58
C PRO A 701 15.93 21.19 -27.02
N VAL A 702 14.96 20.59 -26.33
CA VAL A 702 13.53 20.82 -26.58
C VAL A 702 13.17 22.30 -26.43
N ALA A 703 13.83 23.04 -25.52
CA ALA A 703 13.61 24.47 -25.33
C ALA A 703 13.85 25.32 -26.60
N SER A 704 14.66 24.85 -27.56
CA SER A 704 14.88 25.55 -28.83
C SER A 704 13.67 25.54 -29.77
N PHE A 705 12.67 24.70 -29.50
CA PHE A 705 11.43 24.59 -30.27
C PHE A 705 10.22 25.17 -29.52
N ILE A 706 10.49 25.99 -28.50
CA ILE A 706 9.47 26.68 -27.71
C ILE A 706 9.61 28.18 -27.96
N SER A 707 8.54 28.84 -28.39
CA SER A 707 8.49 30.28 -28.62
C SER A 707 8.45 31.06 -27.29
N SER A 708 8.71 32.38 -27.36
CA SER A 708 8.59 33.28 -26.20
C SER A 708 7.21 33.25 -25.55
N ASP A 709 6.17 32.99 -26.34
CA ASP A 709 4.77 32.95 -25.90
C ASP A 709 4.37 31.58 -25.32
N LYS A 710 5.35 30.72 -25.01
CA LYS A 710 5.17 29.36 -24.48
C LYS A 710 4.32 28.47 -25.39
N ASN A 711 4.50 28.63 -26.71
CA ASN A 711 3.90 27.76 -27.73
C ASN A 711 4.99 26.96 -28.46
N TRP A 712 4.60 25.85 -29.08
CA TRP A 712 5.51 25.04 -29.90
C TRP A 712 5.80 25.73 -31.24
N ASP A 713 7.08 25.99 -31.54
CA ASP A 713 7.54 26.39 -32.88
C ASP A 713 8.15 25.17 -33.58
N LEU A 714 7.32 24.49 -34.39
CA LEU A 714 7.72 23.29 -35.11
C LEU A 714 8.18 23.57 -36.54
N SER A 715 8.16 24.82 -36.99
CA SER A 715 8.50 25.23 -38.36
C SER A 715 9.81 24.61 -38.89
N PRO A 716 10.90 24.53 -38.10
CA PRO A 716 12.17 23.95 -38.57
C PRO A 716 12.16 22.43 -38.81
N ILE A 717 11.13 21.72 -38.34
CA ILE A 717 11.10 20.24 -38.32
C ILE A 717 9.84 19.64 -38.97
N ILE A 718 8.95 20.46 -39.54
CA ILE A 718 7.72 20.00 -40.18
C ILE A 718 8.00 18.94 -41.27
N GLU A 719 9.07 19.10 -42.03
CA GLU A 719 9.44 18.16 -43.12
C GLU A 719 10.21 16.93 -42.63
N LEU A 720 10.69 16.93 -41.38
CA LEU A 720 11.52 15.86 -40.82
C LEU A 720 10.70 14.76 -40.13
N LEU A 721 9.47 15.07 -39.70
CA LEU A 721 8.63 14.17 -38.90
C LEU A 721 7.24 13.95 -39.53
N PRO A 722 6.62 12.77 -39.31
CA PRO A 722 5.24 12.54 -39.73
C PRO A 722 4.23 13.46 -39.03
N LEU A 723 3.17 13.87 -39.73
CA LEU A 723 2.12 14.75 -39.18
C LEU A 723 1.52 14.24 -37.86
N ASN A 724 1.29 12.93 -37.73
CA ASN A 724 0.75 12.36 -36.49
C ASN A 724 1.71 12.48 -35.29
N VAL A 725 3.02 12.59 -35.53
CA VAL A 725 4.02 12.81 -34.48
C VAL A 725 4.06 14.30 -34.12
N LEU A 726 4.00 15.19 -35.10
CA LEU A 726 3.89 16.64 -34.89
C LEU A 726 2.63 16.99 -34.08
N ASP A 727 1.48 16.40 -34.43
CA ASP A 727 0.22 16.52 -33.68
C ASP A 727 0.36 16.00 -32.24
N SER A 728 1.22 15.00 -32.01
CA SER A 728 1.46 14.49 -30.65
C SER A 728 2.34 15.43 -29.82
N ILE A 729 3.19 16.24 -30.47
CA ILE A 729 4.04 17.25 -29.80
C ILE A 729 3.19 18.43 -29.37
N THR A 730 2.33 18.94 -30.25
CA THR A 730 1.50 20.14 -29.98
C THR A 730 0.53 19.95 -28.81
N VAL A 731 0.10 18.71 -28.55
CA VAL A 731 -0.78 18.34 -27.42
C VAL A 731 -0.06 18.38 -26.06
N ILE A 732 1.28 18.33 -26.04
CA ILE A 732 2.04 18.34 -24.78
C ILE A 732 1.94 19.74 -24.16
N PRO A 733 1.35 19.88 -22.95
CA PRO A 733 1.19 21.16 -22.31
C PRO A 733 2.56 21.73 -21.92
N LEU A 734 2.77 23.00 -22.27
CA LEU A 734 3.89 23.80 -21.78
C LEU A 734 3.43 24.59 -20.56
N SER A 735 4.27 24.62 -19.53
CA SER A 735 4.02 25.33 -18.28
C SER A 735 3.99 26.84 -18.53
N ILE A 736 2.98 27.51 -17.99
CA ILE A 736 2.91 28.98 -17.98
C ILE A 736 3.93 29.54 -16.99
N THR A 737 4.23 28.77 -15.94
CA THR A 737 5.23 29.13 -14.93
C THR A 737 6.63 28.67 -15.32
N ASP A 738 7.64 29.49 -15.03
CA ASP A 738 9.06 29.10 -15.20
C ASP A 738 9.57 28.19 -14.08
N GLN A 739 8.73 27.89 -13.08
CA GLN A 739 9.08 27.06 -11.94
C GLN A 739 9.11 25.56 -12.27
N PHE A 740 8.48 25.14 -13.38
CA PHE A 740 8.43 23.72 -13.76
C PHE A 740 9.72 23.30 -14.49
N THR A 741 10.44 22.34 -13.89
CA THR A 741 11.68 21.78 -14.41
C THR A 741 11.44 20.41 -15.05
N ASP A 742 12.36 19.99 -15.94
CA ASP A 742 12.31 18.68 -16.57
C ASP A 742 12.21 17.57 -15.51
N SER A 743 11.19 16.73 -15.63
CA SER A 743 10.97 15.65 -14.67
C SER A 743 10.68 14.34 -15.38
N PRO A 744 11.23 13.20 -14.90
CA PRO A 744 10.90 11.91 -15.46
C PRO A 744 9.55 11.42 -14.91
N PHE A 745 8.73 10.82 -15.77
CA PHE A 745 7.54 10.07 -15.40
C PHE A 745 7.58 8.60 -15.87
N TRP A 746 6.85 7.74 -15.16
CA TRP A 746 6.76 6.32 -15.47
C TRP A 746 5.53 6.00 -16.32
N HIS A 747 5.74 5.74 -17.61
CA HIS A 747 4.67 5.48 -18.58
C HIS A 747 3.83 4.22 -18.27
N GLY A 748 4.38 3.26 -17.52
CA GLY A 748 3.64 2.05 -17.14
C GLY A 748 2.55 2.25 -16.08
N SER A 749 2.37 3.47 -15.55
CA SER A 749 1.33 3.82 -14.58
C SER A 749 0.51 5.01 -15.09
N THR A 750 -0.78 5.04 -14.76
CA THR A 750 -1.65 6.17 -15.07
C THR A 750 -1.31 7.42 -14.25
N THR A 751 -0.75 7.26 -13.06
CA THR A 751 -0.30 8.38 -12.22
C THR A 751 1.08 8.90 -12.59
N GLY A 752 1.80 8.20 -13.47
CA GLY A 752 3.22 8.44 -13.73
C GLY A 752 4.17 7.93 -12.64
N ASP A 753 3.67 7.32 -11.57
CA ASP A 753 4.53 6.76 -10.53
C ASP A 753 5.05 5.36 -10.88
N PHE A 754 6.30 5.10 -10.52
CA PHE A 754 6.89 3.78 -10.65
C PHE A 754 6.30 2.80 -9.64
N THR A 755 5.84 1.65 -10.14
CA THR A 755 5.56 0.48 -9.29
C THR A 755 6.28 -0.74 -9.81
N VAL A 756 6.70 -1.62 -8.89
CA VAL A 756 7.33 -2.91 -9.27
C VAL A 756 6.37 -3.75 -10.12
N SER A 757 5.06 -3.62 -9.87
CA SER A 757 4.04 -4.34 -10.64
C SER A 757 3.93 -3.82 -12.08
N SER A 758 3.97 -2.51 -12.30
CA SER A 758 3.93 -1.94 -13.65
C SER A 758 5.20 -2.25 -14.41
N ALA A 759 6.38 -2.13 -13.80
CA ALA A 759 7.65 -2.53 -14.42
C ALA A 759 7.68 -4.01 -14.80
N PHE A 760 7.18 -4.90 -13.94
CA PHE A 760 7.06 -6.32 -14.26
C PHE A 760 6.09 -6.57 -15.43
N ALA A 761 4.94 -5.87 -15.48
CA ALA A 761 3.99 -5.99 -16.58
C ALA A 761 4.59 -5.57 -17.93
N MET A 762 5.45 -4.54 -17.94
CA MET A 762 6.16 -4.08 -19.13
C MET A 762 7.20 -5.10 -19.63
N LEU A 763 7.93 -5.74 -18.72
CA LEU A 763 8.84 -6.83 -19.09
C LEU A 763 8.10 -8.01 -19.73
N GLN A 764 6.89 -8.32 -19.23
CA GLN A 764 6.05 -9.36 -19.82
C GLN A 764 5.51 -8.97 -21.19
N SER A 765 5.04 -7.74 -21.38
CA SER A 765 4.51 -7.29 -22.67
C SER A 765 5.58 -7.31 -23.77
N GLN A 766 6.80 -6.87 -23.46
CA GLN A 766 7.92 -6.90 -24.42
C GLN A 766 8.22 -8.32 -24.91
N ARG A 767 8.20 -9.30 -24.00
CA ARG A 767 8.41 -10.72 -24.35
C ARG A 767 7.27 -11.30 -25.20
N MET A 768 6.08 -10.73 -25.11
CA MET A 768 4.85 -11.27 -25.69
C MET A 768 4.36 -10.54 -26.95
N ALA A 769 5.11 -9.54 -27.43
CA ALA A 769 4.73 -8.68 -28.56
C ALA A 769 4.33 -9.43 -29.86
N SER A 770 4.65 -10.72 -29.97
CA SER A 770 4.35 -11.60 -31.13
C SER A 770 3.13 -12.52 -30.96
N THR A 771 2.35 -12.43 -29.88
CA THR A 771 1.24 -13.38 -29.62
C THR A 771 -0.15 -12.75 -29.83
N VAL A 772 -0.97 -13.33 -30.71
CA VAL A 772 -2.37 -12.92 -30.93
C VAL A 772 -3.16 -12.92 -29.62
N SER A 773 -3.87 -11.81 -29.36
CA SER A 773 -4.66 -11.56 -28.15
C SER A 773 -5.89 -12.47 -28.07
N VAL A 774 -5.71 -13.71 -27.61
CA VAL A 774 -6.82 -14.57 -27.20
C VAL A 774 -7.29 -14.14 -25.80
N GLN A 775 -8.58 -13.84 -25.62
CA GLN A 775 -9.12 -13.38 -24.33
C GLN A 775 -9.32 -14.56 -23.34
N TRP A 776 -8.70 -14.49 -22.16
CA TRP A 776 -8.83 -15.51 -21.09
C TRP A 776 -9.60 -15.03 -19.85
N ARG A 777 -10.01 -13.74 -19.82
CA ARG A 777 -10.64 -13.12 -18.63
C ARG A 777 -11.92 -13.81 -18.20
N TRP A 778 -12.72 -14.31 -19.16
CA TRP A 778 -14.01 -14.94 -18.89
C TRP A 778 -13.90 -16.14 -17.94
N ILE A 779 -12.86 -16.98 -18.03
CA ILE A 779 -12.66 -18.16 -17.16
C ILE A 779 -12.61 -17.76 -15.68
N TRP A 780 -11.96 -16.64 -15.39
CA TRP A 780 -11.72 -16.18 -14.03
C TRP A 780 -12.94 -15.47 -13.43
N ASN A 781 -13.84 -14.96 -14.28
CA ASN A 781 -15.09 -14.29 -13.92
C ASN A 781 -16.25 -15.26 -13.66
N ILE A 782 -16.08 -16.56 -13.97
CA ILE A 782 -17.10 -17.58 -13.67
C ILE A 782 -17.33 -17.65 -12.16
N ARG A 783 -18.59 -17.66 -11.73
CA ARG A 783 -18.98 -17.84 -10.31
C ARG A 783 -18.87 -19.31 -9.90
N CYS A 784 -17.66 -19.80 -9.70
CA CYS A 784 -17.40 -21.15 -9.22
C CYS A 784 -16.09 -21.24 -8.40
N THR A 785 -15.84 -22.40 -7.79
CA THR A 785 -14.61 -22.60 -7.00
C THR A 785 -13.34 -22.53 -7.86
N GLU A 786 -12.22 -22.04 -7.29
CA GLU A 786 -10.95 -21.91 -8.02
C GLU A 786 -10.42 -23.24 -8.59
N ARG A 787 -10.82 -24.38 -8.01
CA ARG A 787 -10.47 -25.72 -8.52
C ARG A 787 -11.12 -26.00 -9.89
N VAL A 788 -12.38 -25.58 -10.05
CA VAL A 788 -13.13 -25.74 -11.31
C VAL A 788 -12.59 -24.80 -12.39
N LYS A 789 -12.29 -23.55 -12.04
CA LYS A 789 -11.65 -22.58 -12.96
C LYS A 789 -10.30 -23.10 -13.48
N PHE A 790 -9.50 -23.70 -12.59
CA PHE A 790 -8.23 -24.30 -12.97
C PHE A 790 -8.39 -25.46 -13.94
N PHE A 791 -9.40 -26.31 -13.75
CA PHE A 791 -9.72 -27.38 -14.69
C PHE A 791 -10.10 -26.84 -16.08
N ILE A 792 -10.98 -25.83 -16.16
CA ILE A 792 -11.33 -25.18 -17.43
C ILE A 792 -10.10 -24.56 -18.11
N TRP A 793 -9.20 -23.97 -17.33
CA TRP A 793 -7.95 -23.42 -17.84
C TRP A 793 -7.06 -24.50 -18.49
N LEU A 794 -6.90 -25.67 -17.86
CA LEU A 794 -6.20 -26.81 -18.47
C LEU A 794 -6.90 -27.33 -19.73
N LEU A 795 -8.24 -27.35 -19.71
CA LEU A 795 -9.06 -27.78 -20.83
C LEU A 795 -8.82 -26.90 -22.06
N ARG A 796 -8.90 -25.58 -21.90
CA ARG A 796 -8.66 -24.61 -22.97
C ARG A 796 -7.21 -24.64 -23.48
N LYS A 797 -6.25 -25.03 -22.64
CA LYS A 797 -4.85 -25.24 -23.04
C LYS A 797 -4.61 -26.59 -23.73
N GLY A 798 -5.60 -27.48 -23.79
CA GLY A 798 -5.45 -28.84 -24.32
C GLY A 798 -4.48 -29.71 -23.50
N ARG A 799 -4.36 -29.45 -22.19
CA ARG A 799 -3.38 -30.13 -21.31
C ARG A 799 -4.02 -31.03 -20.25
N VAL A 800 -5.30 -31.34 -20.40
CA VAL A 800 -5.99 -32.34 -19.58
C VAL A 800 -5.52 -33.73 -19.98
N LEU A 801 -5.20 -34.60 -19.02
CA LEU A 801 -4.66 -35.96 -19.23
C LEU A 801 -5.72 -36.96 -19.73
N THR A 802 -6.34 -36.65 -20.86
CA THR A 802 -7.16 -37.60 -21.64
C THR A 802 -6.26 -38.71 -22.22
N ASN A 803 -6.81 -39.87 -22.60
CA ASN A 803 -6.01 -40.96 -23.16
C ASN A 803 -5.30 -40.57 -24.46
N SER A 804 -5.83 -39.65 -25.28
CA SER A 804 -5.05 -39.05 -26.39
C SER A 804 -3.75 -38.41 -25.89
N VAL A 805 -3.85 -37.48 -24.95
CA VAL A 805 -2.69 -36.78 -24.36
C VAL A 805 -1.77 -37.73 -23.56
N ARG A 806 -2.30 -38.80 -22.97
CA ARG A 806 -1.51 -39.81 -22.25
C ARG A 806 -0.77 -40.73 -23.21
N PHE A 807 -1.38 -41.13 -24.32
CA PHE A 807 -0.76 -41.94 -25.36
C PHE A 807 0.36 -41.17 -26.05
N ASP A 808 0.13 -39.90 -26.41
CA ASP A 808 1.15 -38.98 -26.96
C ASP A 808 2.35 -38.79 -26.02
N ARG A 809 2.14 -39.01 -24.70
CA ARG A 809 3.17 -38.93 -23.66
C ARG A 809 3.67 -40.30 -23.20
N HIS A 810 3.35 -41.38 -23.92
CA HIS A 810 3.73 -42.76 -23.63
C HIS A 810 3.31 -43.28 -22.23
N MET A 811 2.17 -42.80 -21.71
CA MET A 811 1.59 -43.18 -20.42
C MET A 811 0.36 -44.10 -20.50
N ALA A 812 -0.13 -44.34 -21.70
CA ALA A 812 -1.27 -45.21 -21.97
C ALA A 812 -0.96 -46.06 -23.19
N SER A 813 -1.37 -47.32 -23.16
CA SER A 813 -1.23 -48.28 -24.27
C SER A 813 -2.29 -48.09 -25.36
N SER A 814 -3.33 -47.28 -25.11
CA SER A 814 -4.46 -47.07 -26.02
C SER A 814 -4.92 -45.61 -26.03
N LEU A 815 -5.31 -45.15 -27.22
CA LEU A 815 -5.94 -43.85 -27.48
C LEU A 815 -7.44 -43.84 -27.11
N MET A 816 -8.05 -45.02 -26.94
CA MET A 816 -9.49 -45.18 -26.82
C MET A 816 -10.03 -44.68 -25.48
N CYS A 817 -11.25 -44.17 -25.49
CA CYS A 817 -11.97 -43.72 -24.32
C CYS A 817 -12.32 -44.90 -23.40
N PRO A 818 -11.91 -44.88 -22.11
CA PRO A 818 -12.15 -45.98 -21.18
C PRO A 818 -13.62 -46.05 -20.70
N ARG A 819 -14.52 -45.19 -21.21
CA ARG A 819 -15.95 -45.20 -20.88
C ARG A 819 -16.81 -45.79 -21.99
N CYS A 820 -16.55 -45.43 -23.24
CA CYS A 820 -17.33 -45.92 -24.37
C CYS A 820 -16.56 -46.90 -25.25
N GLU A 821 -15.22 -46.96 -25.15
CA GLU A 821 -14.32 -47.83 -25.92
C GLU A 821 -14.42 -47.71 -27.46
N GLN A 822 -15.23 -46.76 -27.96
CA GLN A 822 -15.59 -46.63 -29.37
C GLN A 822 -14.90 -45.47 -30.09
N ALA A 823 -14.34 -44.49 -29.36
CA ALA A 823 -13.67 -43.33 -29.95
C ALA A 823 -12.43 -42.91 -29.15
N ILE A 824 -11.54 -42.14 -29.81
CA ILE A 824 -10.34 -41.55 -29.19
C ILE A 824 -10.76 -40.59 -28.07
N GLU A 825 -10.16 -40.73 -26.88
CA GLU A 825 -10.45 -39.84 -25.76
C GLU A 825 -9.83 -38.46 -25.99
N THR A 826 -10.56 -37.58 -26.67
CA THR A 826 -10.23 -36.15 -26.79
C THR A 826 -10.98 -35.33 -25.73
N PRO A 827 -10.54 -34.09 -25.40
CA PRO A 827 -11.29 -33.21 -24.51
C PRO A 827 -12.73 -32.96 -24.96
N ILE A 828 -12.97 -32.90 -26.27
CA ILE A 828 -14.31 -32.73 -26.87
C ILE A 828 -15.14 -34.01 -26.69
N HIS A 829 -14.55 -35.17 -27.00
CA HIS A 829 -15.21 -36.46 -26.83
C HIS A 829 -15.63 -36.72 -25.37
N LEU A 830 -14.75 -36.39 -24.41
CA LEU A 830 -15.03 -36.53 -22.98
C LEU A 830 -16.21 -35.66 -22.50
N LEU A 831 -16.36 -34.46 -23.07
CA LEU A 831 -17.24 -33.41 -22.51
C LEU A 831 -18.53 -33.17 -23.28
N LEU A 832 -18.58 -33.46 -24.59
CA LEU A 832 -19.73 -33.17 -25.46
C LEU A 832 -20.41 -34.43 -26.00
N HIS A 833 -19.70 -35.56 -26.09
CA HIS A 833 -20.25 -36.83 -26.60
C HIS A 833 -20.62 -37.84 -25.50
N SER A 834 -20.73 -37.41 -24.24
CA SER A 834 -21.37 -38.24 -23.23
C SER A 834 -22.87 -38.31 -23.53
N HIS A 835 -23.31 -39.40 -24.18
CA HIS A 835 -24.71 -39.75 -24.38
C HIS A 835 -25.48 -39.68 -23.05
N SER A 836 -26.14 -38.55 -22.75
CA SER A 836 -27.21 -38.39 -21.72
C SER A 836 -27.59 -36.94 -21.39
N LEU A 837 -26.90 -35.90 -21.87
CA LEU A 837 -27.26 -34.51 -21.54
C LEU A 837 -28.23 -33.91 -22.56
N GLY A 838 -29.52 -34.06 -22.28
CA GLY A 838 -30.63 -33.50 -23.04
C GLY A 838 -30.62 -31.96 -23.11
N SER A 839 -31.13 -31.48 -24.24
CA SER A 839 -31.26 -30.08 -24.66
C SER A 839 -32.04 -29.19 -23.69
N SER A 840 -31.36 -28.28 -22.99
CA SER A 840 -31.91 -26.97 -22.60
C SER A 840 -30.76 -26.01 -22.25
N LEU A 841 -30.52 -24.99 -23.08
CA LEU A 841 -29.22 -24.29 -23.13
C LEU A 841 -29.17 -22.91 -22.45
N SER A 842 -30.14 -22.48 -21.64
CA SER A 842 -30.17 -21.08 -21.14
C SER A 842 -29.88 -20.88 -19.64
N THR A 843 -29.78 -21.93 -18.81
CA THR A 843 -29.53 -21.80 -17.35
C THR A 843 -28.13 -22.25 -16.88
N TRP A 844 -27.21 -22.53 -17.80
CA TRP A 844 -26.04 -23.39 -17.54
C TRP A 844 -24.72 -22.70 -17.14
N ALA A 845 -24.61 -21.38 -17.17
CA ALA A 845 -23.32 -20.70 -17.02
C ALA A 845 -22.57 -21.00 -15.69
N GLY A 846 -23.29 -21.33 -14.60
CA GLY A 846 -22.71 -21.73 -13.31
C GLY A 846 -22.62 -23.25 -13.06
N LEU A 847 -23.60 -24.01 -13.56
CA LEU A 847 -23.71 -25.47 -13.37
C LEU A 847 -22.82 -26.26 -14.32
N PHE A 848 -22.64 -25.78 -15.55
CA PHE A 848 -21.87 -26.48 -16.59
C PHE A 848 -20.42 -26.76 -16.15
N PRO A 849 -19.64 -25.79 -15.64
CA PRO A 849 -18.29 -26.05 -15.14
C PRO A 849 -18.21 -27.11 -14.04
N VAL A 850 -19.20 -27.13 -13.13
CA VAL A 850 -19.26 -28.06 -11.99
C VAL A 850 -19.59 -29.47 -12.47
N VAL A 851 -20.48 -29.62 -13.45
CA VAL A 851 -20.80 -30.91 -14.07
C VAL A 851 -19.60 -31.48 -14.82
N LEU A 852 -18.90 -30.66 -15.62
CA LEU A 852 -17.69 -31.09 -16.32
C LEU A 852 -16.60 -31.57 -15.33
N TRP A 853 -16.44 -30.85 -14.22
CA TRP A 853 -15.52 -31.24 -13.15
C TRP A 853 -15.91 -32.58 -12.50
N SER A 854 -17.19 -32.80 -12.23
CA SER A 854 -17.69 -34.05 -11.64
C SER A 854 -17.53 -35.25 -12.59
N LEU A 855 -17.77 -35.06 -13.89
CA LEU A 855 -17.51 -36.06 -14.92
C LEU A 855 -16.03 -36.41 -15.00
N TRP A 856 -15.15 -35.40 -15.01
CA TRP A 856 -13.70 -35.59 -14.97
C TRP A 856 -13.25 -36.35 -13.72
N LYS A 857 -13.80 -36.03 -12.54
CA LYS A 857 -13.48 -36.72 -11.28
C LYS A 857 -13.94 -38.18 -11.29
N SER A 858 -15.14 -38.46 -11.80
CA SER A 858 -15.66 -39.82 -11.98
C SER A 858 -14.77 -40.65 -12.91
N ARG A 859 -14.37 -40.08 -14.06
CA ARG A 859 -13.42 -40.72 -14.97
C ARG A 859 -12.08 -41.01 -14.31
N ASN A 860 -11.50 -40.07 -13.58
CA ASN A 860 -10.21 -40.30 -12.91
C ASN A 860 -10.27 -41.40 -11.85
N LYS A 861 -11.38 -41.52 -11.11
CA LYS A 861 -11.59 -42.64 -10.19
C LYS A 861 -11.67 -43.99 -10.91
N LEU A 862 -12.29 -44.04 -12.08
CA LEU A 862 -12.31 -45.25 -12.90
C LEU A 862 -10.90 -45.62 -13.38
N VAL A 863 -10.16 -44.65 -13.91
CA VAL A 863 -8.86 -44.88 -14.55
C VAL A 863 -7.72 -45.11 -13.58
N PHE A 864 -7.71 -44.44 -12.42
CA PHE A 864 -6.62 -44.54 -11.45
C PHE A 864 -6.96 -45.41 -10.23
N ASP A 865 -8.25 -45.50 -9.85
CA ASP A 865 -8.67 -46.26 -8.67
C ASP A 865 -9.52 -47.50 -9.03
N GLY A 866 -9.78 -47.77 -10.31
CA GLY A 866 -10.64 -48.86 -10.78
C GLY A 866 -12.12 -48.70 -10.40
N LYS A 867 -12.54 -47.54 -9.89
CA LYS A 867 -13.87 -47.31 -9.30
C LYS A 867 -14.82 -46.66 -10.30
N TRP A 868 -15.80 -47.44 -10.77
CA TRP A 868 -16.92 -46.92 -11.55
C TRP A 868 -17.96 -46.24 -10.66
N ILE A 869 -18.48 -45.09 -11.09
CA ILE A 869 -19.56 -44.37 -10.40
C ILE A 869 -20.71 -44.20 -11.39
N ALA A 870 -21.91 -44.60 -10.97
CA ALA A 870 -23.12 -44.48 -11.78
C ALA A 870 -23.39 -43.02 -12.20
N PRO A 871 -23.77 -42.76 -13.46
CA PRO A 871 -24.02 -41.41 -13.97
C PRO A 871 -25.01 -40.59 -13.13
N GLN A 872 -26.07 -41.22 -12.61
CA GLN A 872 -27.07 -40.59 -11.76
C GLN A 872 -26.46 -40.05 -10.46
N THR A 873 -25.55 -40.81 -9.83
CA THR A 873 -24.82 -40.38 -8.62
C THR A 873 -23.84 -39.24 -8.92
N VAL A 874 -23.19 -39.23 -10.08
CA VAL A 874 -22.32 -38.12 -10.52
C VAL A 874 -23.13 -36.83 -10.69
N PHE A 875 -24.33 -36.92 -11.28
CA PHE A 875 -25.23 -35.79 -11.46
C PHE A 875 -25.73 -35.23 -10.13
N GLN A 876 -26.14 -36.10 -9.18
CA GLN A 876 -26.56 -35.68 -7.84
C GLN A 876 -25.42 -34.99 -7.07
N GLN A 877 -24.18 -35.51 -7.15
CA GLN A 877 -23.01 -34.87 -6.54
C GLN A 877 -22.69 -33.51 -7.17
N ALA A 878 -22.80 -33.37 -8.50
CA ALA A 878 -22.60 -32.10 -9.18
C ALA A 878 -23.65 -31.05 -8.78
N ARG A 879 -24.91 -31.47 -8.66
CA ARG A 879 -26.02 -30.61 -8.23
C ARG A 879 -25.86 -30.13 -6.78
N SER A 880 -25.48 -31.02 -5.86
CA SER A 880 -25.19 -30.67 -4.46
C SER A 880 -24.03 -29.68 -4.36
N LEU A 881 -22.92 -29.93 -5.07
CA LEU A 881 -21.75 -29.04 -5.07
C LEU A 881 -22.07 -27.66 -5.68
N ALA A 882 -22.91 -27.61 -6.71
CA ALA A 882 -23.36 -26.35 -7.28
C ALA A 882 -24.21 -25.55 -6.29
N PHE A 883 -25.11 -26.23 -5.55
CA PHE A 883 -25.95 -25.59 -4.53
C PHE A 883 -25.13 -25.04 -3.36
N GLU A 884 -24.18 -25.81 -2.83
CA GLU A 884 -23.22 -25.33 -1.82
C GLU A 884 -22.41 -24.13 -2.31
N THR A 885 -21.96 -24.16 -3.56
CA THR A 885 -21.20 -23.04 -4.15
C THR A 885 -22.03 -21.77 -4.26
N VAL A 886 -23.31 -21.88 -4.62
CA VAL A 886 -24.24 -20.74 -4.68
C VAL A 886 -24.52 -20.18 -3.28
N LEU A 887 -24.77 -21.04 -2.29
CA LEU A 887 -24.97 -20.60 -0.91
C LEU A 887 -23.75 -19.89 -0.32
N VAL A 888 -22.55 -20.45 -0.48
CA VAL A 888 -21.29 -19.86 0.03
C VAL A 888 -20.94 -18.54 -0.68
N LEU A 889 -21.25 -18.42 -1.98
CA LEU A 889 -21.01 -17.19 -2.74
C LEU A 889 -22.07 -16.11 -2.46
N ASN A 890 -23.28 -16.48 -2.05
CA ASN A 890 -24.35 -15.56 -1.67
C ASN A 890 -24.34 -15.20 -0.18
N SER A 891 -23.72 -16.00 0.69
CA SER A 891 -23.64 -15.76 2.14
C SER A 891 -22.54 -14.76 2.54
N SER A 892 -21.90 -14.08 1.60
CA SER A 892 -20.84 -13.14 1.92
C SER A 892 -21.40 -11.81 2.42
N VAL A 893 -20.91 -11.42 3.60
CA VAL A 893 -20.87 -10.12 4.31
C VAL A 893 -20.38 -8.92 3.44
N LEU A 894 -20.53 -8.96 2.11
CA LEU A 894 -20.03 -7.99 1.14
C LEU A 894 -21.00 -7.79 -0.05
N SER A 895 -22.30 -7.69 0.21
CA SER A 895 -23.21 -7.06 -0.76
C SER A 895 -22.88 -5.57 -0.82
N PRO A 896 -22.67 -4.95 -2.00
CA PRO A 896 -22.62 -3.50 -2.09
C PRO A 896 -23.95 -2.91 -1.58
N PRO A 897 -23.94 -1.75 -0.91
CA PRO A 897 -25.18 -1.11 -0.48
C PRO A 897 -26.11 -0.86 -1.68
N PRO A 898 -27.43 -0.83 -1.46
CA PRO A 898 -28.38 -0.45 -2.50
C PRO A 898 -28.01 0.92 -3.08
N ARG A 899 -28.20 1.10 -4.39
CA ARG A 899 -27.93 2.39 -5.04
C ARG A 899 -28.96 3.41 -4.56
N GLU A 900 -28.50 4.53 -4.01
CA GLU A 900 -29.35 5.63 -3.53
C GLU A 900 -29.68 6.59 -4.68
N HIS A 901 -30.95 6.97 -4.78
CA HIS A 901 -31.43 7.95 -5.73
C HIS A 901 -31.14 9.36 -5.22
N ARG A 902 -30.45 10.20 -6.01
CA ARG A 902 -30.10 11.57 -5.64
C ARG A 902 -30.59 12.56 -6.69
N TRP A 903 -31.32 13.58 -6.25
CA TRP A 903 -31.64 14.74 -7.09
C TRP A 903 -30.44 15.67 -7.15
N VAL A 904 -30.07 16.07 -8.36
CA VAL A 904 -28.92 16.92 -8.65
C VAL A 904 -29.43 18.17 -9.35
N ARG A 905 -29.05 19.33 -8.86
CA ARG A 905 -29.26 20.63 -9.51
C ARG A 905 -28.00 21.44 -9.44
N TRP A 906 -27.82 22.34 -10.39
CA TRP A 906 -26.85 23.41 -10.25
C TRP A 906 -27.28 24.35 -9.09
N LEU A 907 -26.30 24.87 -8.35
CA LEU A 907 -26.53 25.78 -7.23
C LEU A 907 -25.85 27.11 -7.52
N PRO A 908 -26.53 28.26 -7.39
CA PRO A 908 -25.89 29.55 -7.58
C PRO A 908 -24.81 29.82 -6.53
N PRO A 909 -23.73 30.54 -6.88
CA PRO A 909 -22.75 31.02 -5.91
C PRO A 909 -23.33 32.16 -5.04
N ASP A 910 -22.86 32.28 -3.80
CA ASP A 910 -23.15 33.44 -2.95
C ASP A 910 -22.32 34.66 -3.43
N PRO A 911 -22.88 35.88 -3.52
CA PRO A 911 -22.09 37.08 -3.79
C PRO A 911 -20.97 37.26 -2.75
N PRO A 912 -19.75 37.68 -3.13
CA PRO A 912 -19.33 38.21 -4.43
C PRO A 912 -18.79 37.16 -5.42
N PHE A 913 -18.98 35.87 -5.16
CA PHE A 913 -18.39 34.82 -5.99
C PHE A 913 -19.06 34.71 -7.37
N LEU A 914 -18.22 34.55 -8.40
CA LEU A 914 -18.63 34.04 -9.70
C LEU A 914 -18.29 32.56 -9.79
N LYS A 915 -19.02 31.80 -10.61
CA LYS A 915 -18.80 30.37 -10.74
C LYS A 915 -18.33 30.01 -12.15
N LEU A 916 -17.24 29.27 -12.21
CA LEU A 916 -16.62 28.72 -13.42
C LEU A 916 -16.92 27.22 -13.47
N ASN A 917 -17.76 26.80 -14.40
CA ASN A 917 -18.01 25.39 -14.70
C ASN A 917 -17.13 24.95 -15.88
N THR A 918 -16.44 23.82 -15.75
CA THR A 918 -15.58 23.26 -16.82
C THR A 918 -15.82 21.77 -17.03
N ASP A 919 -15.60 21.29 -18.24
CA ASP A 919 -15.76 19.88 -18.64
C ASP A 919 -14.82 19.52 -19.81
N GLY A 920 -14.62 18.22 -20.03
CA GLY A 920 -13.86 17.64 -21.12
C GLY A 920 -14.61 16.62 -21.97
N SER A 921 -14.68 16.86 -23.28
CA SER A 921 -15.32 15.97 -24.24
C SER A 921 -14.28 15.21 -25.10
N ARG A 922 -14.41 13.88 -25.19
CA ARG A 922 -13.53 13.03 -26.04
C ARG A 922 -14.34 12.14 -26.99
N SER A 923 -14.04 12.19 -28.29
CA SER A 923 -14.64 11.31 -29.29
C SER A 923 -14.10 9.88 -29.18
N HIS A 924 -15.00 8.90 -29.11
CA HIS A 924 -14.65 7.48 -29.06
C HIS A 924 -14.03 6.94 -30.35
N GLN A 925 -14.35 7.54 -31.50
CA GLN A 925 -13.91 7.06 -32.81
C GLN A 925 -12.54 7.62 -33.21
N SER A 926 -12.35 8.93 -33.10
CA SER A 926 -11.11 9.61 -33.52
C SER A 926 -10.11 9.80 -32.38
N GLY A 927 -10.55 9.69 -31.12
CA GLY A 927 -9.73 10.03 -29.96
C GLY A 927 -9.46 11.52 -29.79
N ARG A 928 -9.97 12.38 -30.68
CA ARG A 928 -9.92 13.84 -30.55
C ARG A 928 -10.70 14.29 -29.34
N ALA A 929 -10.19 15.29 -28.66
CA ALA A 929 -10.68 15.76 -27.40
C ALA A 929 -10.64 17.28 -27.32
N CYS A 930 -11.69 17.83 -26.72
CA CYS A 930 -11.95 19.26 -26.59
C CYS A 930 -12.39 19.54 -25.16
N ALA A 931 -11.99 20.67 -24.60
CA ALA A 931 -12.48 21.12 -23.30
C ALA A 931 -13.32 22.38 -23.48
N GLY A 932 -14.18 22.67 -22.51
CA GLY A 932 -14.98 23.88 -22.54
C GLY A 932 -15.48 24.25 -21.16
N GLY A 933 -15.99 25.47 -21.05
CA GLY A 933 -16.52 25.97 -19.81
C GLY A 933 -17.18 27.33 -19.97
N LEU A 934 -17.77 27.78 -18.88
CA LEU A 934 -18.47 29.05 -18.79
C LEU A 934 -18.34 29.64 -17.39
N ILE A 935 -18.46 30.96 -17.33
CA ILE A 935 -18.51 31.77 -16.12
C ILE A 935 -19.90 32.38 -16.05
N HIS A 936 -20.58 32.22 -14.92
CA HIS A 936 -21.85 32.85 -14.62
C HIS A 936 -21.89 33.44 -13.20
N ASP A 937 -22.86 34.32 -12.97
CA ASP A 937 -23.05 35.00 -11.69
C ASP A 937 -24.03 34.28 -10.76
N HIS A 938 -24.28 34.89 -9.59
CA HIS A 938 -25.24 34.41 -8.59
C HIS A 938 -26.70 34.30 -9.09
N GLN A 939 -27.04 34.91 -10.24
CA GLN A 939 -28.35 34.82 -10.89
C GLN A 939 -28.36 33.78 -12.03
N GLY A 940 -27.22 33.14 -12.28
CA GLY A 940 -27.03 32.24 -13.41
C GLY A 940 -26.91 32.99 -14.75
N HIS A 941 -26.68 34.30 -14.75
CA HIS A 941 -26.47 35.04 -15.99
C HIS A 941 -25.10 34.73 -16.58
N TRP A 942 -25.07 34.61 -17.90
CA TRP A 942 -23.84 34.40 -18.66
C TRP A 942 -22.90 35.60 -18.51
N ILE A 943 -21.66 35.33 -18.08
CA ILE A 943 -20.58 36.32 -18.11
C ILE A 943 -19.74 36.09 -19.37
N HIS A 944 -19.10 34.93 -19.49
CA HIS A 944 -18.24 34.55 -20.62
C HIS A 944 -18.18 33.02 -20.75
N GLY A 945 -17.82 32.52 -21.93
CA GLY A 945 -17.55 31.10 -22.13
C GLY A 945 -16.38 30.84 -23.06
N PHE A 946 -15.92 29.59 -23.08
CA PHE A 946 -14.82 29.18 -23.94
C PHE A 946 -14.96 27.73 -24.39
N THR A 947 -14.34 27.44 -25.53
CA THR A 947 -14.08 26.07 -26.00
C THR A 947 -12.65 25.99 -26.50
N VAL A 948 -11.97 24.88 -26.24
CA VAL A 948 -10.60 24.65 -26.73
C VAL A 948 -10.51 23.28 -27.40
N ASN A 949 -10.02 23.27 -28.63
CA ASN A 949 -9.70 22.04 -29.36
C ASN A 949 -8.24 21.66 -29.07
N ILE A 950 -8.03 20.56 -28.34
CA ILE A 950 -6.72 20.17 -27.81
C ILE A 950 -6.04 19.17 -28.76
N GLY A 951 -6.80 18.25 -29.35
CA GLY A 951 -6.26 17.14 -30.16
C GLY A 951 -6.46 15.77 -29.50
N VAL A 952 -5.55 14.81 -29.71
CA VAL A 952 -5.73 13.43 -29.23
C VAL A 952 -5.12 13.24 -27.84
N THR A 953 -5.95 13.23 -26.79
CA THR A 953 -5.49 13.04 -25.40
C THR A 953 -6.52 12.30 -24.53
N SER A 954 -6.15 11.89 -23.31
CA SER A 954 -7.02 11.15 -22.37
C SER A 954 -8.10 12.04 -21.75
N SER A 955 -9.30 11.50 -21.48
CA SER A 955 -10.41 12.27 -20.89
C SER A 955 -10.01 13.05 -19.65
N PHE A 956 -9.26 12.43 -18.73
CA PHE A 956 -8.79 13.11 -17.52
C PHE A 956 -7.86 14.31 -17.78
N ILE A 957 -7.02 14.26 -18.81
CA ILE A 957 -6.15 15.39 -19.17
C ILE A 957 -6.98 16.55 -19.73
N VAL A 958 -8.06 16.25 -20.46
CA VAL A 958 -8.97 17.25 -21.04
C VAL A 958 -9.67 18.04 -19.94
N GLU A 959 -10.11 17.39 -18.87
CA GLU A 959 -10.69 18.06 -17.69
C GLU A 959 -9.76 19.14 -17.14
N LEU A 960 -8.47 18.80 -16.98
CA LEU A 960 -7.47 19.72 -16.44
C LEU A 960 -7.14 20.84 -17.42
N TRP A 961 -7.16 20.58 -18.73
CA TRP A 961 -7.06 21.63 -19.74
C TRP A 961 -8.23 22.62 -19.64
N GLY A 962 -9.47 22.12 -19.52
CA GLY A 962 -10.65 22.95 -19.31
C GLY A 962 -10.50 23.85 -18.09
N CYS A 963 -10.08 23.26 -16.96
CA CYS A 963 -9.80 24.01 -15.74
C CYS A 963 -8.73 25.09 -15.94
N ARG A 964 -7.58 24.77 -16.56
CA ARG A 964 -6.48 25.72 -16.75
C ARG A 964 -6.90 26.92 -17.60
N GLU A 965 -7.53 26.67 -18.76
CA GLU A 965 -7.96 27.75 -19.66
C GLU A 965 -9.11 28.56 -19.06
N GLY A 966 -10.01 27.93 -18.31
CA GLY A 966 -11.08 28.61 -17.57
C GLY A 966 -10.55 29.57 -16.49
N LEU A 967 -9.57 29.13 -15.70
CA LEU A 967 -8.93 29.98 -14.68
C LEU A 967 -8.18 31.15 -15.33
N ARG A 968 -7.46 30.90 -16.44
CA ARG A 968 -6.78 31.93 -17.21
C ARG A 968 -7.76 32.98 -17.77
N LEU A 969 -8.91 32.54 -18.29
CA LEU A 969 -9.98 33.43 -18.74
C LEU A 969 -10.51 34.28 -17.58
N ALA A 970 -10.82 33.67 -16.44
CA ALA A 970 -11.34 34.39 -15.27
C ALA A 970 -10.38 35.47 -14.76
N LEU A 971 -9.07 35.19 -14.71
CA LEU A 971 -8.06 36.19 -14.37
C LEU A 971 -7.98 37.33 -15.41
N SER A 972 -8.10 37.02 -16.70
CA SER A 972 -8.09 38.04 -17.76
C SER A 972 -9.29 39.00 -17.68
N LEU A 973 -10.40 38.55 -17.06
CA LEU A 973 -11.58 39.36 -16.79
C LEU A 973 -11.50 40.14 -15.47
N GLY A 974 -10.40 40.02 -14.72
CA GLY A 974 -10.20 40.70 -13.43
C GLY A 974 -11.04 40.14 -12.28
N ILE A 975 -11.51 38.89 -12.37
CA ILE A 975 -12.32 38.24 -11.33
C ILE A 975 -11.42 37.88 -10.13
N GLN A 976 -11.85 38.26 -8.92
CA GLN A 976 -11.08 38.01 -7.67
C GLN A 976 -11.63 36.88 -6.79
N HIS A 977 -12.95 36.65 -6.80
CA HIS A 977 -13.62 35.62 -5.99
C HIS A 977 -14.29 34.60 -6.92
N LEU A 978 -13.78 33.37 -6.96
CA LEU A 978 -14.18 32.35 -7.92
C LEU A 978 -14.51 31.00 -7.26
N ILE A 979 -15.60 30.38 -7.71
CA ILE A 979 -15.88 28.97 -7.46
C ILE A 979 -15.61 28.18 -8.75
N LEU A 980 -14.58 27.34 -8.75
CA LEU A 980 -14.32 26.38 -9.82
C LEU A 980 -15.11 25.10 -9.56
N GLU A 981 -16.00 24.75 -10.47
CA GLU A 981 -16.87 23.58 -10.38
C GLU A 981 -16.60 22.61 -11.54
N MET A 982 -16.38 21.33 -11.21
CA MET A 982 -16.08 20.26 -12.17
C MET A 982 -16.86 19.00 -11.81
N ASP A 983 -17.19 18.16 -12.80
CA ASP A 983 -17.84 16.87 -12.57
C ASP A 983 -16.85 15.69 -12.38
N SER A 984 -15.57 15.93 -12.65
CA SER A 984 -14.48 15.01 -12.38
C SER A 984 -14.05 15.07 -10.92
N LEU A 985 -14.63 14.22 -10.07
CA LEU A 985 -14.24 14.10 -8.65
C LEU A 985 -12.73 13.89 -8.47
N MET A 986 -12.11 13.16 -9.40
CA MET A 986 -10.68 12.90 -9.38
C MET A 986 -9.87 14.18 -9.63
N ALA A 987 -10.32 15.08 -10.52
CA ALA A 987 -9.66 16.36 -10.75
C ALA A 987 -9.81 17.27 -9.52
N VAL A 988 -11.03 17.39 -8.97
CA VAL A 988 -11.30 18.20 -7.77
C VAL A 988 -10.47 17.75 -6.58
N GLN A 989 -10.45 16.44 -6.28
CA GLN A 989 -9.65 15.88 -5.18
C GLN A 989 -8.16 16.12 -5.38
N LEU A 990 -7.68 16.08 -6.62
CA LEU A 990 -6.26 16.26 -6.95
C LEU A 990 -5.83 17.72 -6.83
N ILE A 991 -6.69 18.67 -7.23
CA ILE A 991 -6.47 20.11 -7.05
C ILE A 991 -6.55 20.48 -5.56
N GLN A 992 -7.59 20.04 -4.84
CA GLN A 992 -7.76 20.31 -3.41
C GLN A 992 -6.63 19.71 -2.55
N ALA A 993 -6.12 18.53 -2.92
CA ALA A 993 -5.02 17.90 -2.20
C ALA A 993 -3.68 18.66 -2.35
N ARG A 994 -3.57 19.57 -3.34
CA ARG A 994 -2.34 20.29 -3.70
C ARG A 994 -1.11 19.39 -3.86
N LYS A 995 -1.33 18.14 -4.30
CA LYS A 995 -0.28 17.15 -4.51
C LYS A 995 0.05 17.05 -5.99
N ILE A 996 1.21 17.59 -6.37
CA ILE A 996 1.76 17.45 -7.71
C ILE A 996 2.24 16.00 -7.88
N GLY A 997 1.56 15.25 -8.74
CA GLY A 997 1.98 13.90 -9.13
C GLY A 997 3.21 13.93 -10.05
N ASN A 998 3.68 12.77 -10.48
CA ASN A 998 4.72 12.66 -11.52
C ASN A 998 4.10 12.25 -12.86
N GLY A 999 2.87 12.66 -13.16
CA GLY A 999 2.13 12.24 -14.35
C GLY A 999 2.30 13.18 -15.53
N SER A 1000 1.88 12.75 -16.72
CA SER A 1000 1.86 13.62 -17.90
C SER A 1000 0.96 14.87 -17.73
N PHE A 1001 0.07 14.86 -16.73
CA PHE A 1001 -0.81 15.96 -16.35
C PHE A 1001 -0.17 16.95 -15.34
N SER A 1002 1.01 16.67 -14.79
CA SER A 1002 1.59 17.47 -13.70
C SER A 1002 1.85 18.92 -14.08
N VAL A 1003 2.24 19.20 -15.32
CA VAL A 1003 2.37 20.57 -15.85
C VAL A 1003 1.05 21.33 -15.72
N LEU A 1004 -0.06 20.73 -16.16
CA LEU A 1004 -1.39 21.37 -16.06
C LEU A 1004 -1.77 21.60 -14.60
N LEU A 1005 -1.46 20.66 -13.70
CA LEU A 1005 -1.79 20.84 -12.30
C LEU A 1005 -0.98 21.98 -11.66
N VAL A 1006 0.31 22.10 -11.98
CA VAL A 1006 1.15 23.21 -11.50
C VAL A 1006 0.60 24.54 -11.99
N ASP A 1007 0.23 24.64 -13.26
CA ASP A 1007 -0.42 25.83 -13.81
C ASP A 1007 -1.74 26.13 -13.10
N ILE A 1008 -2.62 25.13 -12.94
CA ILE A 1008 -3.91 25.29 -12.25
C ILE A 1008 -3.71 25.80 -10.82
N LEU A 1009 -2.80 25.20 -10.06
CA LEU A 1009 -2.53 25.63 -8.68
C LEU A 1009 -1.99 27.05 -8.64
N SER A 1010 -1.05 27.40 -9.52
CA SER A 1010 -0.49 28.75 -9.61
C SER A 1010 -1.54 29.78 -10.05
N LEU A 1011 -2.44 29.43 -10.96
CA LEU A 1011 -3.54 30.31 -11.39
C LEU A 1011 -4.57 30.46 -10.28
N SER A 1012 -4.93 29.38 -9.58
CA SER A 1012 -5.83 29.42 -8.42
C SER A 1012 -5.27 30.27 -7.27
N ASP A 1013 -3.95 30.27 -7.05
CA ASP A 1013 -3.29 31.10 -6.03
C ASP A 1013 -3.28 32.61 -6.37
N ALA A 1014 -3.59 32.99 -7.62
CA ALA A 1014 -3.67 34.39 -8.03
C ALA A 1014 -5.01 35.07 -7.69
N PHE A 1015 -6.02 34.29 -7.29
CA PHE A 1015 -7.32 34.81 -6.84
C PHE A 1015 -7.26 35.17 -5.34
N THR A 1016 -8.09 36.12 -4.91
CA THR A 1016 -8.29 36.40 -3.49
C THR A 1016 -8.92 35.20 -2.79
N ASP A 1017 -9.96 34.63 -3.42
CA ASP A 1017 -10.62 33.40 -2.98
C ASP A 1017 -10.93 32.50 -4.19
N CYS A 1018 -10.38 31.28 -4.20
CA CYS A 1018 -10.68 30.27 -5.22
C CYS A 1018 -11.15 28.96 -4.56
N LEU A 1019 -12.45 28.70 -4.59
CA LEU A 1019 -13.05 27.47 -4.05
C LEU A 1019 -13.19 26.43 -5.15
N VAL A 1020 -12.62 25.24 -4.97
CA VAL A 1020 -12.74 24.13 -5.92
C VAL A 1020 -13.77 23.13 -5.42
N GLN A 1021 -14.80 22.84 -6.21
CA GLN A 1021 -15.94 22.01 -5.81
C GLN A 1021 -16.26 20.96 -6.87
N HIS A 1022 -16.78 19.82 -6.41
CA HIS A 1022 -17.28 18.77 -7.29
C HIS A 1022 -18.79 18.86 -7.41
N THR A 1023 -19.27 18.93 -8.65
CA THR A 1023 -20.69 18.74 -8.99
C THR A 1023 -20.89 17.38 -9.64
N LEU A 1024 -22.12 16.92 -9.76
CA LEU A 1024 -22.41 15.71 -10.54
C LEU A 1024 -22.67 16.13 -11.99
N ARG A 1025 -22.41 15.25 -12.95
CA ARG A 1025 -22.56 15.52 -14.41
C ARG A 1025 -23.87 16.26 -14.75
N GLU A 1026 -24.97 15.89 -14.10
CA GLU A 1026 -26.28 16.51 -14.32
C GLU A 1026 -26.32 18.00 -13.93
N GLY A 1027 -25.52 18.42 -12.94
CA GLY A 1027 -25.34 19.82 -12.54
C GLY A 1027 -24.21 20.54 -13.29
N ASN A 1028 -23.53 19.88 -14.25
CA ASN A 1028 -22.46 20.45 -15.08
C ASN A 1028 -22.85 20.52 -16.57
N ALA A 1029 -24.14 20.38 -16.90
CA ALA A 1029 -24.61 20.20 -18.28
C ALA A 1029 -24.22 21.36 -19.22
N ALA A 1030 -24.15 22.59 -18.71
CA ALA A 1030 -23.72 23.75 -19.50
C ALA A 1030 -22.24 23.63 -19.94
N ALA A 1031 -21.37 23.14 -19.06
CA ALA A 1031 -19.97 22.91 -19.41
C ALA A 1031 -19.79 21.70 -20.36
N ASP A 1032 -20.56 20.61 -20.20
CA ASP A 1032 -20.57 19.46 -21.14
C ASP A 1032 -20.94 19.94 -22.55
N PHE A 1033 -21.96 20.80 -22.66
CA PHE A 1033 -22.35 21.41 -23.93
C PHE A 1033 -21.22 22.25 -24.55
N MET A 1034 -20.57 23.11 -23.75
CA MET A 1034 -19.41 23.90 -24.22
C MET A 1034 -18.27 23.00 -24.67
N ALA A 1035 -17.92 21.95 -23.91
CA ALA A 1035 -16.87 21.01 -24.28
C ALA A 1035 -17.19 20.26 -25.59
N ALA A 1036 -18.46 19.90 -25.79
CA ALA A 1036 -18.93 19.26 -27.03
C ALA A 1036 -18.87 20.18 -28.25
N LEU A 1037 -19.19 21.48 -28.09
CA LEU A 1037 -19.08 22.48 -29.16
C LEU A 1037 -17.66 22.58 -29.72
N GLY A 1038 -16.63 22.40 -28.88
CA GLY A 1038 -15.23 22.47 -29.28
C GLY A 1038 -14.83 21.50 -30.39
N HIS A 1039 -15.57 20.41 -30.62
CA HIS A 1039 -15.30 19.48 -31.74
C HIS A 1039 -15.51 20.12 -33.12
N ASN A 1040 -16.29 21.19 -33.20
CA ASN A 1040 -16.58 21.92 -34.44
C ASN A 1040 -15.61 23.10 -34.69
N SER A 1041 -14.79 23.47 -33.70
CA SER A 1041 -13.86 24.60 -33.78
C SER A 1041 -12.53 24.19 -34.40
N THR A 1042 -11.90 25.12 -35.15
CA THR A 1042 -10.51 24.98 -35.59
C THR A 1042 -9.55 24.98 -34.39
N SER A 1043 -8.34 24.44 -34.56
CA SER A 1043 -7.34 24.33 -33.48
C SER A 1043 -7.15 25.65 -32.71
N GLY A 1044 -7.16 25.60 -31.38
CA GLY A 1044 -7.01 26.76 -30.50
C GLY A 1044 -8.20 26.98 -29.55
N ILE A 1045 -8.14 28.09 -28.80
CA ILE A 1045 -9.22 28.53 -27.89
C ILE A 1045 -10.17 29.49 -28.63
N THR A 1046 -11.47 29.28 -28.46
CA THR A 1046 -12.53 30.17 -28.93
C THR A 1046 -13.23 30.75 -27.71
N LEU A 1047 -13.33 32.08 -27.64
CA LEU A 1047 -13.99 32.79 -26.54
C LEU A 1047 -15.36 33.30 -26.99
N PHE A 1048 -16.33 33.25 -26.08
CA PHE A 1048 -17.72 33.61 -26.31
C PHE A 1048 -18.10 34.70 -25.31
N GLN A 1049 -18.33 35.92 -25.82
CA GLN A 1049 -18.89 37.01 -25.01
C GLN A 1049 -20.38 36.80 -24.77
N ASP A 1050 -21.10 36.32 -25.78
CA ASP A 1050 -22.51 35.96 -25.71
C ASP A 1050 -22.72 34.43 -25.73
N PRO A 1051 -23.80 33.91 -25.11
CA PRO A 1051 -24.07 32.47 -25.07
C PRO A 1051 -24.31 31.90 -26.48
N PRO A 1052 -23.62 30.80 -26.87
CA PRO A 1052 -23.78 30.21 -28.19
C PRO A 1052 -25.16 29.57 -28.39
N VAL A 1053 -25.59 29.48 -29.65
CA VAL A 1053 -26.90 28.92 -30.04
C VAL A 1053 -27.05 27.49 -29.50
N GLY A 1054 -28.07 27.28 -28.66
CA GLY A 1054 -28.42 25.97 -28.09
C GLY A 1054 -28.18 25.83 -26.58
N ILE A 1055 -27.35 26.69 -25.96
CA ILE A 1055 -27.11 26.61 -24.51
C ILE A 1055 -28.21 27.27 -23.67
N SER A 1056 -29.00 28.16 -24.26
CA SER A 1056 -29.98 29.00 -23.55
C SER A 1056 -31.01 28.20 -22.75
N MET A 1057 -31.41 27.01 -23.21
CA MET A 1057 -32.33 26.15 -22.45
C MET A 1057 -31.68 25.57 -21.18
N ILE A 1058 -30.39 25.22 -21.26
CA ILE A 1058 -29.63 24.69 -20.12
C ILE A 1058 -29.42 25.79 -19.09
N MET A 1059 -28.95 26.97 -19.54
CA MET A 1059 -28.78 28.17 -18.71
C MET A 1059 -30.09 28.58 -18.03
N HIS A 1060 -31.22 28.59 -18.75
CA HIS A 1060 -32.52 28.88 -18.15
C HIS A 1060 -32.90 27.84 -17.10
N GLY A 1061 -32.61 26.56 -17.34
CA GLY A 1061 -32.78 25.47 -16.37
C GLY A 1061 -31.98 25.68 -15.08
N ASP A 1062 -30.74 26.13 -15.20
CA ASP A 1062 -29.86 26.45 -14.07
C ASP A 1062 -30.39 27.67 -13.29
N CYS A 1063 -30.83 28.73 -13.97
CA CYS A 1063 -31.46 29.91 -13.34
C CYS A 1063 -32.74 29.58 -12.56
N VAL A 1064 -33.57 28.65 -13.06
CA VAL A 1064 -34.82 28.25 -12.38
C VAL A 1064 -34.64 27.09 -11.40
N GLY A 1065 -33.40 26.59 -11.23
CA GLY A 1065 -33.07 25.53 -10.26
C GLY A 1065 -33.59 24.13 -10.64
N ALA A 1066 -33.64 23.80 -11.93
CA ALA A 1066 -34.07 22.50 -12.42
C ALA A 1066 -33.23 21.35 -11.83
N SER A 1067 -33.90 20.27 -11.41
CA SER A 1067 -33.26 19.11 -10.76
C SER A 1067 -33.42 17.84 -11.60
N PHE A 1068 -32.35 17.06 -11.72
CA PHE A 1068 -32.28 15.81 -12.45
C PHE A 1068 -32.03 14.62 -11.51
N LEU A 1069 -32.64 13.48 -11.78
CA LEU A 1069 -32.52 12.29 -10.95
C LEU A 1069 -31.33 11.42 -11.38
N ARG A 1070 -30.46 11.08 -10.42
CA ARG A 1070 -29.37 10.12 -10.59
C ARG A 1070 -29.64 8.83 -9.81
N VAL A 1071 -29.35 7.68 -10.43
CA VAL A 1071 -29.59 6.31 -9.91
C VAL A 1071 -28.29 5.56 -9.65
#